data_AF-A0A1J9QFF0-F1
#
_entry.id   AF-A0A1J9QFF0-F1
#
_cell.length_a   1.000
_cell.length_b   1.000
_cell.length_c   1.000
_cell.angle_alpha   90.00
_cell.angle_beta   90.00
_cell.angle_gamma   90.00
#
_symmetry.space_group_name_H-M   'P 1'
#
loop_
_entity.id
_entity.type
_entity.pdbx_description
1 polymer ?
#
loop_
_entity_poly.entity_id
_entity_poly.type
_entity_poly.pdbx_seq_one_letter_code
_entity_poly.pdbx_strand_id
1 'polypeptide(L)'
;MPRLEFTPWKELSELLFVRSQFYPSTATGESADMRAKACSMVWVWKLRGNLPHAVEATALLTDAILHDDARKSSIFSIRATYSAAFCRFVTGLVDSKLYGRKQTMFQKAVELGLPASFVELRHEATHRELPSLIVLRNATRRSLEWLWKFYWAGLGNIGASTAEEAIPEFNGEPQFEKDEIEKALKNAVLGQNRLSESFTPRKGSHKSESFPGLEKVAFMCRQQQGEQAVAEVLLERGILIPTSRSLASSMEATYSTCDALLKELCRHQATFLTTLSGVLARALVDENSAALVEDPHKEAVYLWLDHILTSSAWATTRRLYFSTCYVDAACYDASGYWSRRLKSLIDHYSHNLDRHVRKESNENSTSELEISGGPTAVGKGDRSFEEPADLQVDLNSDLLCSYGWDANGSWKYKPIDQSSSTSFLEFKTCPPHRACSYKSNEDKATAITLNRIRINNSSITHDCSPGRSQIFKRKMHIESIPMWTGTGNNYAYLISDEVSNDAMVVDPAHPPEVIPVLKSYIDSGKINLKAIINTHHHHDHAGGNDGILKQFGKLPVIGGSHECLSVTKIPDHGETFKIGERIKVTALHTPCHTRDSICYFMEDGDQRAVFTGDTLFIGGCGRFFEGSATQMNHALNEILAKLPDDTKVYPGHEYTKQNVDFCLEVSKSEPIKRLQAFAEKNKETQGKFTIGDEKLHNVFMRVNDPEIQNATKKTDPIDVMHALREWKNNTPAKPVVQKM
;
A
#
# COMPACT_ATOMS: atom_id res chain seq x y z
N MET A 1 -29.58 36.30 -2.55
CA MET A 1 -29.92 36.17 -3.98
C MET A 1 -29.98 34.69 -4.31
N PRO A 2 -30.89 34.22 -5.18
CA PRO A 2 -30.82 32.85 -5.70
C PRO A 2 -29.52 32.67 -6.48
N ARG A 3 -28.87 31.51 -6.33
CA ARG A 3 -27.60 31.20 -7.00
C ARG A 3 -27.92 30.46 -8.31
N LEU A 4 -27.92 31.19 -9.42
CA LEU A 4 -28.09 30.62 -10.76
C LEU A 4 -26.83 29.83 -11.14
N GLU A 5 -26.85 28.52 -10.92
CA GLU A 5 -25.81 27.61 -11.40
C GLU A 5 -26.14 27.17 -12.83
N PHE A 6 -25.43 27.75 -13.79
CA PHE A 6 -25.55 27.40 -15.21
C PHE A 6 -24.83 26.09 -15.50
N THR A 7 -25.57 25.07 -15.94
CA THR A 7 -25.01 23.78 -16.35
C THR A 7 -24.47 23.83 -17.79
N PRO A 8 -23.34 23.15 -18.11
CA PRO A 8 -22.79 23.13 -19.48
C PRO A 8 -23.65 22.42 -20.54
N TRP A 9 -24.55 21.53 -20.10
CA TRP A 9 -25.58 20.90 -20.92
C TRP A 9 -26.86 21.75 -20.92
N LYS A 10 -27.61 21.71 -22.02
CA LYS A 10 -28.87 22.46 -22.19
C LYS A 10 -30.03 21.86 -21.40
N GLU A 11 -30.05 20.53 -21.31
CA GLU A 11 -31.12 19.74 -20.72
C GLU A 11 -30.51 18.57 -19.95
N LEU A 12 -31.18 18.10 -18.88
CA LEU A 12 -30.77 16.91 -18.14
C LEU A 12 -30.73 15.65 -19.04
N SER A 13 -31.53 15.63 -20.12
CA SER A 13 -31.51 14.61 -21.17
C SER A 13 -30.11 14.44 -21.81
N GLU A 14 -29.40 15.53 -22.10
CA GLU A 14 -28.03 15.48 -22.65
C GLU A 14 -27.04 14.85 -21.65
N LEU A 15 -27.15 15.16 -20.35
CA LEU A 15 -26.31 14.59 -19.30
C LEU A 15 -26.58 13.09 -19.11
N LEU A 16 -27.85 12.68 -19.08
CA LEU A 16 -28.24 11.27 -18.94
C LEU A 16 -27.84 10.45 -20.17
N PHE A 17 -27.84 11.04 -21.37
CA PHE A 17 -27.35 10.41 -22.59
C PHE A 17 -25.83 10.19 -22.55
N VAL A 18 -25.04 11.18 -22.12
CA VAL A 18 -23.59 11.00 -21.92
C VAL A 18 -23.28 10.02 -20.78
N ARG A 19 -24.08 9.99 -19.70
CA ARG A 19 -24.01 8.94 -18.66
C ARG A 19 -24.13 7.55 -19.29
N SER A 20 -25.11 7.32 -20.16
CA SER A 20 -25.29 6.02 -20.85
C SER A 20 -24.21 5.69 -21.89
N GLN A 21 -23.33 6.63 -22.24
CA GLN A 21 -22.16 6.37 -23.09
C GLN A 21 -20.90 6.06 -22.28
N PHE A 22 -20.76 6.62 -21.06
CA PHE A 22 -19.71 6.21 -20.11
C PHE A 22 -20.02 4.85 -19.45
N TYR A 23 -21.29 4.64 -19.10
CA TYR A 23 -21.80 3.43 -18.45
C TYR A 23 -22.88 2.81 -19.36
N PRO A 24 -22.48 2.14 -20.46
CA PRO A 24 -23.43 1.48 -21.35
C PRO A 24 -24.17 0.37 -20.62
N SER A 25 -25.51 0.36 -20.72
CA SER A 25 -26.31 -0.74 -20.18
C SER A 25 -26.00 -2.03 -20.95
N THR A 26 -25.69 -3.09 -20.23
CA THR A 26 -25.39 -4.41 -20.81
C THR A 26 -26.60 -5.07 -21.49
N ALA A 27 -27.81 -4.52 -21.35
CA ALA A 27 -29.03 -5.11 -21.90
C ALA A 27 -29.13 -5.05 -23.44
N THR A 28 -28.38 -4.18 -24.12
CA THR A 28 -28.42 -4.02 -25.59
C THR A 28 -27.12 -4.46 -26.24
N GLY A 29 -27.17 -5.57 -26.98
CA GLY A 29 -26.03 -6.08 -27.75
C GLY A 29 -25.56 -5.12 -28.85
N GLU A 30 -24.26 -5.19 -29.16
CA GLU A 30 -23.59 -4.43 -30.24
C GLU A 30 -23.81 -2.91 -30.25
N SER A 31 -23.86 -2.29 -29.06
CA SER A 31 -23.49 -0.88 -28.94
C SER A 31 -22.00 -0.72 -29.25
N ALA A 32 -21.65 0.13 -30.22
CA ALA A 32 -20.26 0.53 -30.45
C ALA A 32 -19.70 1.24 -29.20
N ASP A 33 -18.37 1.28 -29.02
CA ASP A 33 -17.77 1.92 -27.85
C ASP A 33 -17.90 3.45 -27.90
N MET A 34 -19.03 3.95 -27.39
CA MET A 34 -19.37 5.36 -27.38
C MET A 34 -18.55 6.18 -26.38
N ARG A 35 -17.68 5.57 -25.56
CA ARG A 35 -16.92 6.26 -24.52
C ARG A 35 -16.01 7.36 -25.06
N ALA A 36 -15.40 7.15 -26.23
CA ALA A 36 -14.63 8.19 -26.92
C ALA A 36 -15.49 9.41 -27.30
N LYS A 37 -16.77 9.19 -27.66
CA LYS A 37 -17.73 10.26 -27.92
C LYS A 37 -18.20 10.93 -26.63
N ALA A 38 -18.35 10.17 -25.54
CA ALA A 38 -18.67 10.69 -24.21
C ALA A 38 -17.57 11.63 -23.69
N CYS A 39 -16.30 11.19 -23.72
CA CYS A 39 -15.13 12.05 -23.44
C CYS A 39 -15.17 13.32 -24.28
N SER A 40 -15.33 13.17 -25.61
CA SER A 40 -15.42 14.31 -26.55
C SER A 40 -16.53 15.31 -26.20
N MET A 41 -17.73 14.82 -25.81
CA MET A 41 -18.84 15.66 -25.39
C MET A 41 -18.57 16.38 -24.06
N VAL A 42 -17.93 15.72 -23.09
CA VAL A 42 -17.50 16.38 -21.85
C VAL A 42 -16.44 17.45 -22.12
N TRP A 43 -15.50 17.22 -23.04
CA TRP A 43 -14.55 18.25 -23.46
C TRP A 43 -15.23 19.45 -24.13
N VAL A 44 -16.23 19.22 -24.99
CA VAL A 44 -17.07 20.30 -25.56
C VAL A 44 -17.85 21.06 -24.48
N TRP A 45 -18.35 20.39 -23.45
CA TRP A 45 -18.98 21.04 -22.30
C TRP A 45 -17.99 21.85 -21.46
N LYS A 46 -16.75 21.39 -21.29
CA LYS A 46 -15.72 22.12 -20.55
C LYS A 46 -15.37 23.47 -21.19
N LEU A 47 -15.52 23.60 -22.51
CA LEU A 47 -15.38 24.87 -23.23
C LEU A 47 -16.53 25.86 -22.98
N ARG A 48 -17.65 25.42 -22.39
CA ARG A 48 -18.84 26.25 -22.09
C ARG A 48 -18.84 26.81 -20.67
N GLY A 49 -18.06 26.25 -19.76
CA GLY A 49 -18.02 26.68 -18.36
C GLY A 49 -17.59 25.58 -17.39
N ASN A 50 -17.86 25.79 -16.10
CA ASN A 50 -17.51 24.84 -15.04
C ASN A 50 -18.35 23.56 -15.14
N LEU A 51 -17.67 22.42 -15.25
CA LEU A 51 -18.27 21.10 -15.08
C LEU A 51 -18.28 20.67 -13.60
N PRO A 52 -19.25 19.85 -13.16
CA PRO A 52 -19.11 19.10 -11.91
C PRO A 52 -17.90 18.18 -12.01
N HIS A 53 -17.06 18.17 -10.96
CA HIS A 53 -15.81 17.41 -10.97
C HIS A 53 -16.01 15.90 -11.24
N ALA A 54 -17.11 15.31 -10.77
CA ALA A 54 -17.46 13.92 -11.07
C ALA A 54 -17.59 13.63 -12.58
N VAL A 55 -18.06 14.62 -13.38
CA VAL A 55 -18.18 14.49 -14.84
C VAL A 55 -16.81 14.59 -15.52
N GLU A 56 -15.97 15.56 -15.14
CA GLU A 56 -14.60 15.67 -15.66
C GLU A 56 -13.74 14.45 -15.26
N ALA A 57 -13.84 13.99 -14.01
CA ALA A 57 -13.11 12.82 -13.53
C ALA A 57 -13.53 11.53 -14.26
N THR A 58 -14.83 11.35 -14.52
CA THR A 58 -15.32 10.21 -15.31
C THR A 58 -14.75 10.22 -16.72
N ALA A 59 -14.73 11.39 -17.37
CA ALA A 59 -14.09 11.54 -18.68
C ALA A 59 -12.60 11.20 -18.62
N LEU A 60 -11.82 11.85 -17.74
CA LEU A 60 -10.37 11.62 -17.60
C LEU A 60 -9.99 10.16 -17.33
N LEU A 61 -10.71 9.49 -16.42
CA LEU A 61 -10.48 8.08 -16.09
C LEU A 61 -10.84 7.14 -17.25
N THR A 62 -11.87 7.50 -18.03
CA THR A 62 -12.28 6.75 -19.23
C THR A 62 -11.30 6.96 -20.39
N ASP A 63 -10.82 8.19 -20.57
CA ASP A 63 -9.82 8.58 -21.57
C ASP A 63 -8.51 7.80 -21.37
N ALA A 64 -8.07 7.65 -20.11
CA ALA A 64 -6.92 6.81 -19.74
C ALA A 64 -7.10 5.33 -20.12
N ILE A 65 -8.32 4.78 -20.06
CA ILE A 65 -8.62 3.41 -20.53
C ILE A 65 -8.60 3.34 -22.06
N LEU A 66 -9.10 4.36 -22.77
CA LEU A 66 -9.09 4.41 -24.23
C LEU A 66 -7.67 4.56 -24.81
N HIS A 67 -6.75 5.14 -24.06
CA HIS A 67 -5.33 5.25 -24.39
C HIS A 67 -4.46 4.04 -23.97
N ASP A 68 -5.05 2.98 -23.39
CA ASP A 68 -4.34 1.78 -22.90
C ASP A 68 -4.02 0.75 -24.01
N ASP A 69 -3.41 1.21 -25.11
CA ASP A 69 -2.94 0.34 -26.21
C ASP A 69 -1.40 0.29 -26.24
N ALA A 70 -0.85 -0.75 -25.61
CA ALA A 70 0.60 -1.00 -25.54
C ALA A 70 1.29 -1.22 -26.89
N ARG A 71 0.54 -1.31 -28.01
CA ARG A 71 1.09 -1.33 -29.38
C ARG A 71 1.28 0.08 -29.97
N LYS A 72 0.69 1.10 -29.33
CA LYS A 72 0.68 2.51 -29.78
C LYS A 72 1.28 3.49 -28.77
N SER A 73 1.55 3.05 -27.54
CA SER A 73 2.06 3.90 -26.47
C SER A 73 2.96 3.11 -25.53
N SER A 74 4.01 3.76 -25.03
CA SER A 74 4.96 3.11 -24.12
C SER A 74 4.32 2.78 -22.77
N ILE A 75 4.84 1.75 -22.10
CA ILE A 75 4.40 1.38 -20.74
C ILE A 75 4.51 2.56 -19.76
N PHE A 76 5.53 3.41 -19.92
CA PHE A 76 5.67 4.65 -19.15
C PHE A 76 4.57 5.67 -19.48
N SER A 77 4.29 5.90 -20.77
CA SER A 77 3.22 6.79 -21.22
C SER A 77 1.86 6.37 -20.65
N ILE A 78 1.55 5.08 -20.68
CA ILE A 78 0.29 4.55 -20.14
C ILE A 78 0.24 4.72 -18.61
N ARG A 79 1.33 4.39 -17.88
CA ARG A 79 1.43 4.65 -16.43
C ARG A 79 1.22 6.13 -16.10
N ALA A 80 1.79 7.04 -16.89
CA ALA A 80 1.66 8.48 -16.71
C ALA A 80 0.22 8.97 -16.96
N THR A 81 -0.44 8.53 -18.04
CA THR A 81 -1.83 8.90 -18.35
C THR A 81 -2.80 8.45 -17.25
N TYR A 82 -2.71 7.18 -16.82
CA TYR A 82 -3.53 6.69 -15.71
C TYR A 82 -3.24 7.42 -14.39
N SER A 83 -1.96 7.66 -14.07
CA SER A 83 -1.57 8.39 -12.85
C SER A 83 -2.11 9.81 -12.86
N ALA A 84 -2.00 10.53 -14.00
CA ALA A 84 -2.56 11.87 -14.15
C ALA A 84 -4.08 11.90 -14.00
N ALA A 85 -4.81 10.95 -14.63
CA ALA A 85 -6.25 10.83 -14.50
C ALA A 85 -6.69 10.53 -13.05
N PHE A 86 -6.03 9.56 -12.40
CA PHE A 86 -6.32 9.15 -11.02
C PHE A 86 -6.00 10.26 -10.01
N CYS A 87 -4.84 10.91 -10.13
CA CYS A 87 -4.45 12.03 -9.27
C CYS A 87 -5.38 13.23 -9.45
N ARG A 88 -5.88 13.51 -10.66
CA ARG A 88 -6.91 14.54 -10.90
C ARG A 88 -8.26 14.16 -10.28
N PHE A 89 -8.71 12.91 -10.44
CA PHE A 89 -9.94 12.39 -9.82
C PHE A 89 -9.92 12.60 -8.30
N VAL A 90 -8.89 12.10 -7.61
CA VAL A 90 -8.79 12.24 -6.15
C VAL A 90 -8.65 13.71 -5.76
N THR A 91 -7.70 14.44 -6.36
CA THR A 91 -7.39 15.83 -5.96
C THR A 91 -8.59 16.77 -6.17
N GLY A 92 -9.36 16.65 -7.25
CA GLY A 92 -10.52 17.52 -7.47
C GLY A 92 -11.69 17.28 -6.50
N LEU A 93 -11.75 16.10 -5.84
CA LEU A 93 -12.66 15.87 -4.72
C LEU A 93 -12.11 16.51 -3.43
N VAL A 94 -10.87 16.19 -3.06
CA VAL A 94 -10.31 16.45 -1.72
C VAL A 94 -9.52 17.76 -1.58
N ASP A 95 -9.13 18.42 -2.67
CA ASP A 95 -8.47 19.76 -2.68
C ASP A 95 -9.46 20.88 -3.08
N SER A 96 -10.76 20.60 -2.99
CA SER A 96 -11.83 21.56 -3.18
C SER A 96 -11.68 22.77 -2.25
N LYS A 97 -11.30 23.93 -2.79
CA LYS A 97 -11.14 25.22 -2.06
C LYS A 97 -12.49 25.86 -1.71
N LEU A 98 -13.37 25.09 -1.08
CA LEU A 98 -14.56 25.60 -0.41
C LEU A 98 -14.13 26.37 0.85
N TYR A 99 -14.77 27.51 1.09
CA TYR A 99 -14.39 28.43 2.17
C TYR A 99 -14.68 27.79 3.54
N GLY A 100 -13.63 27.36 4.24
CA GLY A 100 -13.72 26.61 5.49
C GLY A 100 -12.39 26.39 6.19
N ARG A 101 -12.40 25.60 7.26
CA ARG A 101 -11.21 25.24 8.06
C ARG A 101 -10.23 24.41 7.21
N LYS A 102 -8.92 24.63 7.34
CA LYS A 102 -7.92 23.80 6.64
C LYS A 102 -7.99 22.35 7.14
N GLN A 103 -8.40 21.44 6.26
CA GLN A 103 -8.39 19.97 6.45
C GLN A 103 -7.31 19.35 5.55
N THR A 104 -6.89 18.13 5.86
CA THR A 104 -6.02 17.33 4.98
C THR A 104 -6.83 16.63 3.89
N MET A 105 -6.16 16.22 2.81
CA MET A 105 -6.78 15.41 1.75
C MET A 105 -7.39 14.10 2.30
N PHE A 106 -6.76 13.51 3.33
CA PHE A 106 -7.23 12.29 3.98
C PHE A 106 -8.54 12.51 4.75
N GLN A 107 -8.63 13.61 5.53
CA GLN A 107 -9.85 13.96 6.27
C GLN A 107 -11.04 14.16 5.32
N LYS A 108 -10.84 14.91 4.23
CA LYS A 108 -11.87 15.11 3.21
C LYS A 108 -12.22 13.84 2.43
N ALA A 109 -11.29 12.91 2.24
CA ALA A 109 -11.60 11.62 1.65
C ALA A 109 -12.57 10.82 2.53
N VAL A 110 -12.30 10.75 3.84
CA VAL A 110 -13.19 10.10 4.81
C VAL A 110 -14.57 10.77 4.85
N GLU A 111 -14.63 12.10 4.88
CA GLU A 111 -15.90 12.86 4.84
C GLU A 111 -16.73 12.62 3.57
N LEU A 112 -16.09 12.29 2.44
CA LEU A 112 -16.74 11.98 1.16
C LEU A 112 -17.04 10.47 0.97
N GLY A 113 -16.63 9.60 1.89
CA GLY A 113 -16.69 8.14 1.69
C GLY A 113 -15.74 7.63 0.60
N LEU A 114 -14.67 8.38 0.31
CA LEU A 114 -13.61 8.00 -0.62
C LEU A 114 -12.56 7.13 0.10
N PRO A 115 -12.16 5.95 -0.44
CA PRO A 115 -11.21 5.06 0.23
C PRO A 115 -9.87 5.73 0.59
N ALA A 116 -9.38 5.51 1.81
CA ALA A 116 -8.07 5.99 2.27
C ALA A 116 -6.93 5.63 1.30
N SER A 117 -6.94 4.39 0.79
CA SER A 117 -5.97 3.89 -0.19
C SER A 117 -6.00 4.61 -1.55
N PHE A 118 -7.03 5.40 -1.86
CA PHE A 118 -7.00 6.28 -3.03
C PHE A 118 -6.20 7.57 -2.76
N VAL A 119 -6.18 8.06 -1.52
CA VAL A 119 -5.34 9.21 -1.12
C VAL A 119 -3.88 8.79 -1.07
N GLU A 120 -3.60 7.61 -0.52
CA GLU A 120 -2.27 6.98 -0.48
C GLU A 120 -1.73 6.75 -1.90
N LEU A 121 -2.51 6.11 -2.79
CA LEU A 121 -2.12 5.88 -4.18
C LEU A 121 -1.96 7.20 -4.98
N ARG A 122 -2.74 8.25 -4.68
CA ARG A 122 -2.53 9.60 -5.25
C ARG A 122 -1.30 10.29 -4.68
N HIS A 123 -0.87 9.98 -3.44
CA HIS A 123 0.39 10.47 -2.90
C HIS A 123 1.56 9.78 -3.63
N GLU A 124 1.52 8.45 -3.74
CA GLU A 124 2.48 7.65 -4.52
C GLU A 124 2.62 8.18 -5.96
N ALA A 125 1.53 8.19 -6.72
CA ALA A 125 1.49 8.62 -8.12
C ALA A 125 1.75 10.12 -8.38
N THR A 126 2.03 10.92 -7.35
CA THR A 126 2.43 12.34 -7.49
C THR A 126 3.81 12.63 -6.89
N HIS A 127 4.29 11.83 -5.94
CA HIS A 127 5.47 12.14 -5.12
C HIS A 127 6.47 10.98 -4.97
N ARG A 128 6.17 9.80 -5.52
CA ARG A 128 7.04 8.61 -5.59
C ARG A 128 7.19 8.19 -7.07
N GLU A 129 7.66 6.97 -7.35
CA GLU A 129 7.53 6.42 -8.70
C GLU A 129 6.06 6.23 -9.10
N LEU A 130 5.78 6.20 -10.40
CA LEU A 130 4.45 5.89 -10.91
C LEU A 130 4.07 4.45 -10.50
N PRO A 131 2.84 4.18 -10.00
CA PRO A 131 2.45 2.83 -9.64
C PRO A 131 2.45 1.86 -10.84
N SER A 132 2.33 0.56 -10.57
CA SER A 132 2.28 -0.45 -11.65
C SER A 132 0.99 -0.32 -12.48
N LEU A 133 1.02 -0.73 -13.75
CA LEU A 133 -0.18 -0.72 -14.60
C LEU A 133 -1.34 -1.54 -14.01
N ILE A 134 -1.04 -2.62 -13.28
CA ILE A 134 -2.06 -3.47 -12.64
C ILE A 134 -2.77 -2.68 -11.53
N VAL A 135 -2.01 -1.99 -10.67
CA VAL A 135 -2.55 -1.13 -9.61
C VAL A 135 -3.36 0.02 -10.22
N LEU A 136 -2.81 0.72 -11.21
CA LEU A 136 -3.44 1.87 -11.86
C LEU A 136 -4.77 1.51 -12.57
N ARG A 137 -4.80 0.40 -13.33
CA ARG A 137 -6.02 -0.10 -14.00
C ARG A 137 -7.09 -0.48 -12.98
N ASN A 138 -6.72 -1.22 -11.93
CA ASN A 138 -7.66 -1.65 -10.89
C ASN A 138 -8.18 -0.48 -10.04
N ALA A 139 -7.32 0.48 -9.71
CA ALA A 139 -7.72 1.69 -9.01
C ALA A 139 -8.68 2.54 -9.87
N THR A 140 -8.37 2.72 -11.16
CA THR A 140 -9.23 3.47 -12.11
C THR A 140 -10.61 2.83 -12.29
N ARG A 141 -10.70 1.49 -12.37
CA ARG A 141 -11.98 0.78 -12.41
C ARG A 141 -12.80 1.05 -11.14
N ARG A 142 -12.19 0.88 -9.96
CA ARG A 142 -12.83 1.16 -8.66
C ARG A 142 -13.22 2.64 -8.49
N SER A 143 -12.48 3.57 -9.09
CA SER A 143 -12.85 4.99 -9.12
C SER A 143 -14.09 5.26 -9.98
N LEU A 144 -14.24 4.59 -11.13
CA LEU A 144 -15.45 4.69 -11.95
C LEU A 144 -16.66 4.04 -11.26
N GLU A 145 -16.48 2.87 -10.63
CA GLU A 145 -17.51 2.24 -9.78
C GLU A 145 -17.94 3.14 -8.60
N TRP A 146 -16.99 3.85 -7.99
CA TRP A 146 -17.25 4.81 -6.91
C TRP A 146 -17.96 6.06 -7.44
N LEU A 147 -17.53 6.62 -8.57
CA LEU A 147 -18.20 7.76 -9.24
C LEU A 147 -19.62 7.44 -9.68
N TRP A 148 -19.89 6.19 -10.09
CA TRP A 148 -21.25 5.73 -10.37
C TRP A 148 -22.15 5.85 -9.13
N LYS A 149 -21.71 5.27 -8.00
CA LYS A 149 -22.45 5.27 -6.73
C LYS A 149 -22.59 6.67 -6.12
N PHE A 150 -21.52 7.47 -6.15
CA PHE A 150 -21.45 8.79 -5.54
C PHE A 150 -22.19 9.88 -6.33
N TYR A 151 -22.30 9.75 -7.65
CA TYR A 151 -22.84 10.81 -8.51
C TYR A 151 -23.84 10.32 -9.56
N TRP A 152 -23.44 9.40 -10.45
CA TRP A 152 -24.22 9.13 -11.66
C TRP A 152 -25.54 8.39 -11.43
N ALA A 153 -25.64 7.57 -10.37
CA ALA A 153 -26.86 6.85 -10.02
C ALA A 153 -27.98 7.80 -9.58
N GLY A 154 -27.68 8.75 -8.69
CA GLY A 154 -28.69 9.65 -8.07
C GLY A 154 -29.37 10.63 -9.03
N LEU A 155 -28.79 10.90 -10.20
CA LEU A 155 -29.30 11.88 -11.18
C LEU A 155 -30.70 11.57 -11.73
N GLY A 156 -31.22 10.34 -11.55
CA GLY A 156 -32.57 9.97 -11.97
C GLY A 156 -33.68 10.51 -11.06
N ASN A 157 -33.41 10.71 -9.77
CA ASN A 157 -34.46 10.95 -8.76
C ASN A 157 -34.75 12.44 -8.52
N ILE A 158 -33.97 13.35 -9.11
CA ILE A 158 -33.99 14.79 -8.84
C ILE A 158 -35.26 15.50 -9.36
N GLY A 159 -36.15 14.78 -10.06
CA GLY A 159 -37.41 15.29 -10.59
C GLY A 159 -38.61 15.32 -9.62
N ALA A 160 -38.49 14.78 -8.40
CA ALA A 160 -39.61 14.66 -7.46
C ALA A 160 -39.22 15.05 -6.02
N SER A 161 -40.01 15.97 -5.43
CA SER A 161 -39.92 16.56 -4.08
C SER A 161 -38.56 17.26 -3.74
N THR A 162 -38.45 18.33 -2.96
CA THR A 162 -39.40 19.19 -2.20
C THR A 162 -40.26 18.52 -1.13
N ALA A 163 -39.62 17.72 -0.28
CA ALA A 163 -40.04 17.46 1.10
C ALA A 163 -38.81 17.03 1.93
N GLU A 164 -38.77 17.39 3.20
CA GLU A 164 -37.91 16.72 4.19
C GLU A 164 -38.69 15.51 4.75
N GLU A 165 -38.12 14.30 4.70
CA GLU A 165 -38.08 13.29 5.78
C GLU A 165 -37.65 11.90 5.27
N ALA A 166 -37.21 11.07 6.23
CA ALA A 166 -36.91 9.63 6.14
C ALA A 166 -35.89 9.14 5.09
N ILE A 167 -34.87 8.41 5.58
CA ILE A 167 -34.00 7.56 4.74
C ILE A 167 -34.77 6.26 4.42
N PRO A 168 -35.06 5.93 3.15
CA PRO A 168 -35.69 4.65 2.81
C PRO A 168 -34.64 3.55 2.71
N GLU A 169 -34.94 2.36 3.24
CA GLU A 169 -34.28 1.13 2.82
C GLU A 169 -34.58 0.87 1.34
N PHE A 170 -33.58 0.49 0.54
CA PHE A 170 -33.76 0.31 -0.90
C PHE A 170 -33.43 -1.12 -1.36
N ASN A 171 -34.47 -1.88 -1.68
CA ASN A 171 -34.38 -3.23 -2.26
C ASN A 171 -34.45 -3.18 -3.78
N GLY A 172 -33.62 -4.01 -4.45
CA GLY A 172 -33.95 -4.59 -5.75
C GLY A 172 -33.57 -3.80 -7.02
N GLU A 173 -32.47 -4.23 -7.64
CA GLU A 173 -32.31 -4.37 -9.10
C GLU A 173 -31.95 -5.87 -9.33
N PRO A 174 -32.20 -6.46 -10.52
CA PRO A 174 -32.49 -7.88 -10.62
C PRO A 174 -31.28 -8.79 -10.38
N GLN A 175 -31.29 -9.46 -9.22
CA GLN A 175 -30.50 -10.65 -8.96
C GLN A 175 -31.05 -11.79 -9.84
N PHE A 176 -30.23 -12.38 -10.73
CA PHE A 176 -30.68 -13.47 -11.59
C PHE A 176 -31.21 -14.63 -10.73
N GLU A 177 -32.40 -15.13 -11.06
CA GLU A 177 -32.93 -16.34 -10.42
C GLU A 177 -31.98 -17.51 -10.67
N LYS A 178 -31.70 -18.31 -9.64
CA LYS A 178 -30.75 -19.44 -9.72
C LYS A 178 -31.10 -20.41 -10.85
N ASP A 179 -32.37 -20.54 -11.20
CA ASP A 179 -32.87 -21.37 -12.30
C ASP A 179 -32.51 -20.83 -13.70
N GLU A 180 -32.39 -19.50 -13.89
CA GLU A 180 -31.90 -18.93 -15.16
C GLU A 180 -30.40 -19.17 -15.33
N ILE A 181 -29.64 -19.00 -14.25
CA ILE A 181 -28.20 -19.30 -14.21
C ILE A 181 -27.97 -20.79 -14.52
N GLU A 182 -28.72 -21.68 -13.85
CA GLU A 182 -28.67 -23.13 -14.06
C GLU A 182 -28.98 -23.49 -15.52
N LYS A 183 -30.03 -22.91 -16.11
CA LYS A 183 -30.42 -23.15 -17.51
C LYS A 183 -29.34 -22.71 -18.50
N ALA A 184 -28.68 -21.58 -18.27
CA ALA A 184 -27.59 -21.11 -19.12
C ALA A 184 -26.33 -21.99 -18.98
N LEU A 185 -25.97 -22.38 -17.77
CA LEU A 185 -24.86 -23.32 -17.51
C LEU A 185 -25.14 -24.70 -18.13
N LYS A 186 -26.34 -25.26 -17.93
CA LYS A 186 -26.73 -26.54 -18.52
C LYS A 186 -26.72 -26.51 -20.05
N ASN A 187 -27.06 -25.39 -20.69
CA ASN A 187 -26.88 -25.26 -22.15
C ASN A 187 -25.40 -25.27 -22.57
N ALA A 188 -24.53 -24.57 -21.82
CA ALA A 188 -23.09 -24.53 -22.10
C ALA A 188 -22.38 -25.87 -21.84
N VAL A 189 -22.89 -26.68 -20.89
CA VAL A 189 -22.41 -28.03 -20.55
C VAL A 189 -22.95 -29.10 -21.50
N LEU A 190 -24.26 -29.10 -21.79
CA LEU A 190 -24.95 -30.17 -22.54
C LEU A 190 -24.97 -29.94 -24.06
N GLY A 191 -24.26 -28.94 -24.57
CA GLY A 191 -24.17 -28.65 -26.01
C GLY A 191 -23.64 -29.81 -26.86
N GLN A 192 -22.88 -30.73 -26.27
CA GLN A 192 -22.40 -31.95 -26.92
C GLN A 192 -23.45 -33.09 -26.93
N ASN A 193 -24.57 -32.93 -27.64
CA ASN A 193 -25.42 -34.10 -28.00
C ASN A 193 -26.38 -33.92 -29.20
N ARG A 194 -25.91 -33.32 -30.30
CA ARG A 194 -26.52 -33.51 -31.63
C ARG A 194 -25.48 -33.60 -32.74
N LEU A 195 -25.81 -34.40 -33.77
CA LEU A 195 -25.06 -34.61 -35.01
C LEU A 195 -23.73 -35.36 -34.87
N SER A 196 -23.84 -36.66 -34.61
CA SER A 196 -22.98 -37.62 -35.30
C SER A 196 -23.20 -37.54 -36.82
N GLU A 197 -22.17 -37.22 -37.60
CA GLU A 197 -21.73 -38.03 -38.76
C GLU A 197 -20.45 -37.47 -39.42
N SER A 198 -19.60 -38.39 -39.87
CA SER A 198 -18.43 -38.24 -40.76
C SER A 198 -17.75 -36.87 -40.93
N PHE A 199 -16.50 -36.75 -40.46
CA PHE A 199 -15.39 -36.22 -41.28
C PHE A 199 -14.02 -36.75 -40.79
N THR A 200 -13.07 -36.93 -41.72
CA THR A 200 -11.75 -37.51 -41.43
C THR A 200 -10.71 -36.46 -41.01
N PRO A 201 -9.70 -36.81 -40.19
CA PRO A 201 -8.78 -35.84 -39.63
C PRO A 201 -7.74 -35.34 -40.64
N ARG A 202 -7.60 -34.01 -40.74
CA ARG A 202 -6.41 -33.34 -41.32
C ARG A 202 -5.74 -32.48 -40.25
N LYS A 203 -4.41 -32.49 -40.23
CA LYS A 203 -3.58 -31.75 -39.25
C LYS A 203 -3.67 -30.23 -39.44
N GLY A 204 -3.55 -29.48 -38.35
CA GLY A 204 -3.04 -28.11 -38.36
C GLY A 204 -4.07 -26.98 -38.29
N SER A 205 -4.80 -26.86 -37.18
CA SER A 205 -5.47 -25.60 -36.78
C SER A 205 -5.87 -25.65 -35.31
N HIS A 206 -5.43 -24.69 -34.49
CA HIS A 206 -6.05 -24.43 -33.19
C HIS A 206 -7.36 -23.67 -33.42
N LYS A 207 -8.48 -24.40 -33.53
CA LYS A 207 -9.82 -23.82 -33.39
C LYS A 207 -10.15 -23.67 -31.91
N SER A 208 -10.76 -22.54 -31.55
CA SER A 208 -11.46 -22.44 -30.25
C SER A 208 -12.71 -23.33 -30.27
N GLU A 209 -12.99 -23.99 -29.16
CA GLU A 209 -14.22 -24.76 -28.99
C GLU A 209 -15.37 -23.79 -28.66
N SER A 210 -16.35 -23.69 -29.56
CA SER A 210 -17.48 -22.77 -29.38
C SER A 210 -18.56 -23.41 -28.50
N PHE A 211 -18.59 -23.02 -27.22
CA PHE A 211 -19.56 -23.51 -26.23
C PHE A 211 -20.92 -22.79 -26.36
N PRO A 212 -22.02 -23.47 -26.73
CA PRO A 212 -23.32 -22.83 -26.93
C PRO A 212 -23.87 -22.21 -25.64
N GLY A 213 -23.93 -20.88 -25.58
CA GLY A 213 -24.42 -20.16 -24.39
C GLY A 213 -23.36 -19.78 -23.37
N LEU A 214 -22.08 -20.11 -23.59
CA LEU A 214 -20.95 -19.62 -22.76
C LEU A 214 -20.97 -18.09 -22.63
N GLU A 215 -21.23 -17.35 -23.72
CA GLU A 215 -21.33 -15.89 -23.64
C GLU A 215 -22.47 -15.41 -22.73
N LYS A 216 -23.56 -16.18 -22.56
CA LYS A 216 -24.59 -15.85 -21.57
C LYS A 216 -24.08 -16.08 -20.14
N VAL A 217 -23.31 -17.13 -19.90
CA VAL A 217 -22.70 -17.39 -18.58
C VAL A 217 -21.65 -16.33 -18.25
N ALA A 218 -20.76 -16.00 -19.19
CA ALA A 218 -19.78 -14.93 -19.06
C ALA A 218 -20.47 -13.55 -18.90
N PHE A 219 -21.58 -13.31 -19.58
CA PHE A 219 -22.41 -12.12 -19.39
C PHE A 219 -22.96 -12.01 -17.97
N MET A 220 -23.51 -13.09 -17.40
CA MET A 220 -23.99 -13.09 -16.02
C MET A 220 -22.84 -12.88 -15.04
N CYS A 221 -21.67 -13.50 -15.26
CA CYS A 221 -20.47 -13.28 -14.44
C CYS A 221 -20.04 -11.80 -14.37
N ARG A 222 -20.24 -11.05 -15.46
CA ARG A 222 -19.90 -9.61 -15.57
C ARG A 222 -20.86 -8.68 -14.80
N GLN A 223 -21.95 -9.18 -14.22
CA GLN A 223 -22.91 -8.39 -13.43
C GLN A 223 -22.52 -8.30 -11.94
N GLN A 224 -23.15 -7.37 -11.20
CA GLN A 224 -22.92 -7.22 -9.76
C GLN A 224 -23.28 -8.51 -9.01
N GLN A 225 -22.32 -9.04 -8.23
CA GLN A 225 -22.38 -10.38 -7.60
C GLN A 225 -22.55 -11.57 -8.57
N GLY A 226 -22.40 -11.35 -9.89
CA GLY A 226 -22.63 -12.34 -10.93
C GLY A 226 -21.69 -13.55 -10.86
N GLU A 227 -20.38 -13.32 -10.70
CA GLU A 227 -19.41 -14.41 -10.54
C GLU A 227 -19.75 -15.33 -9.35
N GLN A 228 -20.13 -14.73 -8.21
CA GLN A 228 -20.51 -15.44 -7.00
C GLN A 228 -21.75 -16.30 -7.25
N ALA A 229 -22.82 -15.72 -7.82
CA ALA A 229 -24.05 -16.45 -8.10
C ALA A 229 -23.85 -17.59 -9.12
N VAL A 230 -23.00 -17.38 -10.15
CA VAL A 230 -22.65 -18.44 -11.12
C VAL A 230 -21.83 -19.56 -10.45
N ALA A 231 -20.87 -19.22 -9.59
CA ALA A 231 -20.07 -20.20 -8.86
C ALA A 231 -20.89 -20.98 -7.81
N GLU A 232 -21.84 -20.33 -7.13
CA GLU A 232 -22.78 -20.97 -6.21
C GLU A 232 -23.72 -21.93 -6.96
N VAL A 233 -24.30 -21.54 -8.09
CA VAL A 233 -25.21 -22.43 -8.87
C VAL A 233 -24.45 -23.59 -9.53
N LEU A 234 -23.21 -23.39 -9.97
CA LEU A 234 -22.32 -24.48 -10.43
C LEU A 234 -22.15 -25.60 -9.39
N LEU A 235 -22.06 -25.21 -8.12
CA LEU A 235 -21.95 -26.11 -6.98
C LEU A 235 -23.32 -26.70 -6.59
N GLU A 236 -24.29 -25.86 -6.25
CA GLU A 236 -25.60 -26.26 -5.69
C GLU A 236 -26.43 -27.11 -6.64
N ARG A 237 -26.43 -26.82 -7.94
CA ARG A 237 -27.36 -27.45 -8.91
C ARG A 237 -26.77 -28.70 -9.59
N GLY A 238 -25.75 -29.29 -8.96
CA GLY A 238 -25.17 -30.58 -9.35
C GLY A 238 -24.45 -30.57 -10.70
N ILE A 239 -23.92 -29.41 -11.11
CA ILE A 239 -23.22 -29.25 -12.39
C ILE A 239 -21.76 -29.66 -12.24
N LEU A 240 -21.09 -29.21 -11.17
CA LEU A 240 -19.76 -29.69 -10.80
C LEU A 240 -19.79 -31.06 -10.10
N ILE A 241 -20.90 -31.42 -9.44
CA ILE A 241 -20.98 -32.61 -8.58
C ILE A 241 -22.23 -33.42 -8.95
N PRO A 242 -22.10 -34.63 -9.53
CA PRO A 242 -23.26 -35.45 -9.87
C PRO A 242 -24.11 -35.79 -8.65
N THR A 243 -25.42 -35.55 -8.72
CA THR A 243 -26.36 -35.80 -7.60
C THR A 243 -26.55 -37.29 -7.26
N SER A 244 -26.05 -38.20 -8.09
CA SER A 244 -26.04 -39.65 -7.87
C SER A 244 -24.67 -40.20 -7.42
N ARG A 245 -23.73 -39.33 -7.02
CA ARG A 245 -22.37 -39.72 -6.62
C ARG A 245 -22.36 -40.53 -5.31
N SER A 246 -21.55 -41.60 -5.28
CA SER A 246 -21.20 -42.33 -4.06
C SER A 246 -19.79 -41.98 -3.57
N LEU A 247 -19.50 -42.23 -2.29
CA LEU A 247 -18.17 -41.97 -1.72
C LEU A 247 -17.08 -42.73 -2.50
N ALA A 248 -15.93 -42.08 -2.71
CA ALA A 248 -14.81 -42.55 -3.52
C ALA A 248 -15.11 -42.86 -5.00
N SER A 249 -16.29 -42.54 -5.56
CA SER A 249 -16.53 -42.70 -7.00
C SER A 249 -15.75 -41.65 -7.81
N SER A 250 -15.23 -42.07 -8.98
CA SER A 250 -14.42 -41.18 -9.84
C SER A 250 -15.19 -39.94 -10.32
N MET A 251 -14.46 -38.83 -10.45
CA MET A 251 -14.94 -37.54 -10.97
C MET A 251 -14.51 -37.28 -12.43
N GLU A 252 -13.70 -38.15 -13.04
CA GLU A 252 -13.07 -37.94 -14.36
C GLU A 252 -14.06 -37.58 -15.48
N ALA A 253 -15.25 -38.20 -15.50
CA ALA A 253 -16.28 -37.86 -16.48
C ALA A 253 -16.78 -36.41 -16.32
N THR A 254 -16.91 -35.93 -15.08
CA THR A 254 -17.33 -34.57 -14.76
C THR A 254 -16.20 -33.57 -15.00
N TYR A 255 -14.95 -33.93 -14.68
CA TYR A 255 -13.77 -33.14 -15.07
C TYR A 255 -13.70 -32.97 -16.59
N SER A 256 -13.76 -34.07 -17.35
CA SER A 256 -13.72 -34.02 -18.82
C SER A 256 -14.84 -33.19 -19.44
N THR A 257 -16.00 -33.10 -18.77
CA THR A 257 -17.13 -32.27 -19.25
C THR A 257 -16.98 -30.80 -18.85
N CYS A 258 -16.54 -30.51 -17.62
CA CYS A 258 -16.56 -29.15 -17.06
C CYS A 258 -15.22 -28.39 -17.23
N ASP A 259 -14.08 -29.07 -17.33
CA ASP A 259 -12.75 -28.44 -17.40
C ASP A 259 -12.67 -27.37 -18.50
N ALA A 260 -13.13 -27.70 -19.71
CA ALA A 260 -13.03 -26.80 -20.85
C ALA A 260 -13.92 -25.55 -20.65
N LEU A 261 -15.16 -25.74 -20.20
CA LEU A 261 -16.09 -24.65 -19.89
C LEU A 261 -15.54 -23.72 -18.80
N LEU A 262 -15.05 -24.27 -17.69
CA LEU A 262 -14.52 -23.48 -16.59
C LEU A 262 -13.24 -22.72 -17.02
N LYS A 263 -12.34 -23.35 -17.77
CA LYS A 263 -11.12 -22.72 -18.29
C LYS A 263 -11.42 -21.63 -19.31
N GLU A 264 -12.51 -21.72 -20.07
CA GLU A 264 -12.95 -20.64 -20.96
C GLU A 264 -13.64 -19.51 -20.18
N LEU A 265 -14.45 -19.81 -19.16
CA LEU A 265 -14.98 -18.79 -18.24
C LEU A 265 -13.86 -17.98 -17.55
N CYS A 266 -12.74 -18.62 -17.19
CA CYS A 266 -11.56 -17.92 -16.67
C CYS A 266 -10.92 -16.95 -17.69
N ARG A 267 -11.00 -17.26 -18.99
CA ARG A 267 -10.49 -16.38 -20.06
C ARG A 267 -11.43 -15.19 -20.31
N HIS A 268 -12.75 -15.42 -20.27
CA HIS A 268 -13.74 -14.35 -20.40
C HIS A 268 -13.86 -13.48 -19.14
N GLN A 269 -13.50 -14.00 -17.96
CA GLN A 269 -13.60 -13.31 -16.68
C GLN A 269 -12.45 -13.72 -15.74
N ALA A 270 -11.38 -12.93 -15.70
CA ALA A 270 -10.11 -13.29 -15.05
C ALA A 270 -10.19 -13.54 -13.53
N THR A 271 -11.17 -12.94 -12.83
CA THR A 271 -11.43 -13.13 -11.40
C THR A 271 -12.22 -14.40 -11.07
N PHE A 272 -12.90 -15.00 -12.06
CA PHE A 272 -13.85 -16.09 -11.86
C PHE A 272 -13.23 -17.32 -11.19
N LEU A 273 -11.98 -17.68 -11.50
CA LEU A 273 -11.32 -18.84 -10.87
C LEU A 273 -11.07 -18.63 -9.37
N THR A 274 -10.78 -17.39 -8.96
CA THR A 274 -10.56 -17.00 -7.57
C THR A 274 -11.89 -16.90 -6.81
N THR A 275 -12.95 -16.41 -7.46
CA THR A 275 -14.31 -16.43 -6.89
C THR A 275 -14.83 -17.87 -6.73
N LEU A 276 -14.63 -18.73 -7.74
CA LEU A 276 -15.03 -20.14 -7.71
C LEU A 276 -14.27 -20.94 -6.64
N SER A 277 -12.95 -20.76 -6.52
CA SER A 277 -12.19 -21.43 -5.46
C SER A 277 -12.61 -20.96 -4.06
N GLY A 278 -12.95 -19.68 -3.90
CA GLY A 278 -13.54 -19.13 -2.68
C GLY A 278 -14.95 -19.65 -2.34
N VAL A 279 -15.76 -20.04 -3.34
CA VAL A 279 -17.05 -20.75 -3.12
C VAL A 279 -16.79 -22.19 -2.67
N LEU A 280 -15.96 -22.93 -3.40
CA LEU A 280 -15.64 -24.33 -3.10
C LEU A 280 -14.98 -24.47 -1.71
N ALA A 281 -14.08 -23.55 -1.34
CA ALA A 281 -13.43 -23.56 -0.03
C ALA A 281 -14.43 -23.38 1.12
N ARG A 282 -15.34 -22.38 1.02
CA ARG A 282 -16.40 -22.17 2.03
C ARG A 282 -17.32 -23.38 2.18
N ALA A 283 -17.68 -24.04 1.07
CA ALA A 283 -18.54 -25.22 1.10
C ALA A 283 -17.91 -26.42 1.83
N LEU A 284 -16.57 -26.52 1.90
CA LEU A 284 -15.89 -27.49 2.74
C LEU A 284 -15.89 -27.10 4.23
N VAL A 285 -15.77 -25.80 4.50
CA VAL A 285 -15.54 -25.20 5.81
C VAL A 285 -16.79 -25.05 6.69
N ASP A 286 -17.96 -24.78 6.08
CA ASP A 286 -19.17 -24.30 6.77
C ASP A 286 -19.57 -25.04 8.06
N GLU A 287 -19.92 -24.27 9.10
CA GLU A 287 -19.89 -24.67 10.53
C GLU A 287 -20.98 -25.65 10.95
N ASN A 288 -22.13 -25.65 10.28
CA ASN A 288 -23.24 -26.58 10.57
C ASN A 288 -22.89 -28.06 10.26
N SER A 289 -21.67 -28.32 9.79
CA SER A 289 -21.23 -29.59 9.27
C SER A 289 -20.55 -30.44 10.33
N ALA A 290 -21.37 -31.13 11.13
CA ALA A 290 -20.97 -32.37 11.83
C ALA A 290 -20.75 -33.54 10.84
N ALA A 291 -20.21 -33.26 9.64
CA ALA A 291 -19.96 -34.23 8.61
C ALA A 291 -18.84 -35.18 9.06
N LEU A 292 -19.21 -36.45 9.17
CA LEU A 292 -18.29 -37.57 9.18
C LEU A 292 -17.40 -37.51 7.92
N VAL A 293 -16.31 -38.29 7.93
CA VAL A 293 -15.37 -38.41 6.79
C VAL A 293 -16.06 -38.90 5.51
N GLU A 294 -17.28 -39.43 5.63
CA GLU A 294 -18.07 -40.14 4.62
C GLU A 294 -19.11 -39.25 3.91
N ASP A 295 -18.81 -37.97 3.67
CA ASP A 295 -19.66 -37.04 2.90
C ASP A 295 -19.28 -37.05 1.40
N PRO A 296 -20.10 -37.63 0.50
CA PRO A 296 -19.77 -37.71 -0.93
C PRO A 296 -19.84 -36.36 -1.66
N HIS A 297 -20.52 -35.37 -1.11
CA HIS A 297 -20.58 -34.02 -1.69
C HIS A 297 -19.32 -33.24 -1.30
N LYS A 298 -18.97 -33.16 -0.01
CA LYS A 298 -17.72 -32.51 0.42
C LYS A 298 -16.48 -33.21 -0.12
N GLU A 299 -16.49 -34.53 -0.27
CA GLU A 299 -15.39 -35.21 -0.98
C GLU A 299 -15.26 -34.73 -2.43
N ALA A 300 -16.37 -34.56 -3.17
CA ALA A 300 -16.33 -34.06 -4.55
C ALA A 300 -15.91 -32.59 -4.65
N VAL A 301 -16.29 -31.73 -3.70
CA VAL A 301 -15.79 -30.34 -3.59
C VAL A 301 -14.27 -30.33 -3.36
N TYR A 302 -13.77 -31.16 -2.45
CA TYR A 302 -12.34 -31.29 -2.19
C TYR A 302 -11.59 -31.80 -3.42
N LEU A 303 -12.10 -32.84 -4.09
CA LEU A 303 -11.49 -33.41 -5.28
C LEU A 303 -11.43 -32.40 -6.44
N TRP A 304 -12.42 -31.51 -6.58
CA TRP A 304 -12.35 -30.41 -7.55
C TRP A 304 -11.24 -29.39 -7.24
N LEU A 305 -11.08 -29.00 -5.97
CA LEU A 305 -9.98 -28.12 -5.57
C LEU A 305 -8.62 -28.82 -5.76
N ASP A 306 -8.53 -30.12 -5.46
CA ASP A 306 -7.35 -30.93 -5.72
C ASP A 306 -7.01 -30.93 -7.22
N HIS A 307 -7.94 -31.32 -8.10
CA HIS A 307 -7.75 -31.30 -9.55
C HIS A 307 -7.37 -29.92 -10.09
N ILE A 308 -7.99 -28.83 -9.62
CA ILE A 308 -7.61 -27.46 -10.02
C ILE A 308 -6.17 -27.13 -9.60
N LEU A 309 -5.69 -27.60 -8.45
CA LEU A 309 -4.37 -27.29 -7.88
C LEU A 309 -3.24 -28.23 -8.32
N THR A 310 -3.50 -29.53 -8.45
CA THR A 310 -2.52 -30.58 -8.70
C THR A 310 -2.43 -30.96 -10.18
N SER A 311 -3.53 -30.88 -10.93
CA SER A 311 -3.56 -31.33 -12.32
C SER A 311 -2.70 -30.46 -13.25
N SER A 312 -1.98 -31.13 -14.14
CA SER A 312 -1.24 -30.50 -15.25
C SER A 312 -2.19 -29.84 -16.25
N ALA A 313 -3.40 -30.39 -16.42
CA ALA A 313 -4.44 -29.83 -17.29
C ALA A 313 -4.92 -28.44 -16.83
N TRP A 314 -4.67 -28.06 -15.58
CA TRP A 314 -5.03 -26.76 -15.00
C TRP A 314 -3.85 -25.79 -14.85
N ALA A 315 -2.60 -26.23 -15.07
CA ALA A 315 -1.39 -25.49 -14.70
C ALA A 315 -1.33 -24.06 -15.27
N THR A 316 -1.61 -23.88 -16.57
CA THR A 316 -1.58 -22.56 -17.22
C THR A 316 -2.69 -21.64 -16.72
N THR A 317 -3.93 -22.15 -16.63
CA THR A 317 -5.09 -21.38 -16.14
C THR A 317 -4.88 -20.96 -14.68
N ARG A 318 -4.33 -21.85 -13.86
CA ARG A 318 -3.98 -21.59 -12.46
C ARG A 318 -2.89 -20.52 -12.34
N ARG A 319 -1.79 -20.61 -13.10
CA ARG A 319 -0.69 -19.59 -13.11
C ARG A 319 -1.16 -18.18 -13.50
N LEU A 320 -2.29 -18.06 -14.20
CA LEU A 320 -2.83 -16.79 -14.71
C LEU A 320 -4.00 -16.20 -13.91
N TYR A 321 -4.85 -17.04 -13.29
CA TYR A 321 -6.16 -16.60 -12.77
C TYR A 321 -6.46 -17.06 -11.32
N PHE A 322 -5.62 -17.89 -10.71
CA PHE A 322 -5.83 -18.39 -9.35
C PHE A 322 -5.02 -17.59 -8.32
N SER A 323 -5.68 -17.09 -7.27
CA SER A 323 -5.05 -16.60 -6.04
C SER A 323 -5.39 -17.52 -4.88
N THR A 324 -4.41 -17.84 -4.02
CA THR A 324 -4.65 -18.63 -2.81
C THR A 324 -5.47 -17.85 -1.77
N CYS A 325 -5.35 -16.51 -1.74
CA CYS A 325 -5.79 -15.69 -0.59
C CYS A 325 -7.27 -15.86 -0.19
N TYR A 326 -8.18 -16.15 -1.12
CA TYR A 326 -9.58 -16.45 -0.80
C TYR A 326 -9.80 -17.84 -0.21
N VAL A 327 -8.97 -18.82 -0.60
CA VAL A 327 -8.95 -20.16 -0.02
C VAL A 327 -8.27 -20.14 1.35
N ASP A 328 -7.18 -19.38 1.49
CA ASP A 328 -6.47 -19.17 2.75
C ASP A 328 -7.39 -18.49 3.78
N ALA A 329 -8.09 -17.42 3.38
CA ALA A 329 -9.07 -16.74 4.22
C ALA A 329 -10.26 -17.65 4.61
N ALA A 330 -10.78 -18.44 3.67
CA ALA A 330 -11.83 -19.42 3.98
C ALA A 330 -11.35 -20.50 4.96
N CYS A 331 -10.07 -20.87 4.96
CA CYS A 331 -9.49 -21.86 5.86
C CYS A 331 -9.04 -21.32 7.22
N TYR A 332 -9.09 -20.00 7.46
CA TYR A 332 -8.41 -19.35 8.58
C TYR A 332 -8.91 -19.82 9.96
N ASP A 333 -10.22 -19.75 10.20
CA ASP A 333 -10.86 -20.14 11.46
C ASP A 333 -11.39 -21.60 11.47
N ALA A 334 -11.13 -22.35 10.40
CA ALA A 334 -11.85 -23.59 10.09
C ALA A 334 -11.22 -24.86 10.71
N SER A 335 -11.89 -25.48 11.69
CA SER A 335 -11.37 -26.61 12.49
C SER A 335 -11.73 -28.03 12.01
N GLY A 336 -12.55 -28.16 10.95
CA GLY A 336 -13.08 -29.43 10.45
C GLY A 336 -12.06 -30.43 9.87
N TYR A 337 -12.54 -31.61 9.45
CA TYR A 337 -11.73 -32.58 8.69
C TYR A 337 -11.33 -32.03 7.31
N TRP A 338 -12.31 -31.47 6.58
CA TRP A 338 -12.10 -30.99 5.22
C TRP A 338 -11.25 -29.71 5.14
N SER A 339 -11.30 -28.82 6.12
CA SER A 339 -10.42 -27.64 6.17
C SER A 339 -8.96 -28.02 6.40
N ARG A 340 -8.67 -28.98 7.29
CA ARG A 340 -7.32 -29.53 7.47
C ARG A 340 -6.79 -30.21 6.21
N ARG A 341 -7.66 -30.92 5.47
CA ARG A 341 -7.30 -31.56 4.19
C ARG A 341 -7.02 -30.50 3.11
N LEU A 342 -7.85 -29.47 3.00
CA LEU A 342 -7.68 -28.35 2.07
C LEU A 342 -6.44 -27.51 2.39
N LYS A 343 -6.16 -27.25 3.67
CA LYS A 343 -4.93 -26.54 4.09
C LYS A 343 -3.67 -27.30 3.67
N SER A 344 -3.61 -28.61 3.96
CA SER A 344 -2.50 -29.47 3.51
C SER A 344 -2.35 -29.47 1.98
N LEU A 345 -3.44 -29.47 1.23
CA LEU A 345 -3.43 -29.37 -0.24
C LEU A 345 -2.86 -28.02 -0.73
N ILE A 346 -3.22 -26.90 -0.10
CA ILE A 346 -2.67 -25.57 -0.41
C ILE A 346 -1.18 -25.47 -0.02
N ASP A 347 -0.80 -25.97 1.16
CA ASP A 347 0.60 -26.03 1.60
C ASP A 347 1.46 -26.84 0.60
N HIS A 348 0.95 -28.00 0.14
CA HIS A 348 1.57 -28.80 -0.90
C HIS A 348 1.63 -28.10 -2.27
N TYR A 349 0.61 -27.34 -2.65
CA TYR A 349 0.63 -26.56 -3.88
C TYR A 349 1.72 -25.47 -3.85
N SER A 350 1.73 -24.65 -2.80
CA SER A 350 2.70 -23.56 -2.61
C SER A 350 4.14 -24.07 -2.60
N HIS A 351 4.43 -25.14 -1.84
CA HIS A 351 5.77 -25.75 -1.83
C HIS A 351 6.20 -26.36 -3.17
N ASN A 352 5.27 -26.76 -4.04
CA ASN A 352 5.61 -27.22 -5.38
C ASN A 352 5.83 -26.06 -6.36
N LEU A 353 5.15 -24.92 -6.19
CA LEU A 353 5.39 -23.70 -6.95
C LEU A 353 6.82 -23.20 -6.74
N ASP A 354 7.27 -23.10 -5.48
CA ASP A 354 8.65 -22.74 -5.10
C ASP A 354 9.71 -23.60 -5.81
N ARG A 355 9.48 -24.92 -5.91
CA ARG A 355 10.40 -25.85 -6.57
C ARG A 355 10.50 -25.64 -8.07
N HIS A 356 9.41 -25.27 -8.73
CA HIS A 356 9.42 -25.01 -10.17
C HIS A 356 10.10 -23.67 -10.50
N VAL A 357 9.85 -22.63 -9.70
CA VAL A 357 10.55 -21.33 -9.85
C VAL A 357 12.08 -21.50 -9.68
N ARG A 358 12.52 -22.28 -8.68
CA ARG A 358 13.94 -22.64 -8.48
C ARG A 358 14.54 -23.52 -9.59
N LYS A 359 13.72 -24.09 -10.48
CA LYS A 359 14.16 -24.91 -11.61
C LYS A 359 14.19 -24.10 -12.91
N GLU A 360 13.16 -23.29 -13.19
CA GLU A 360 13.17 -22.29 -14.27
C GLU A 360 14.41 -21.36 -14.15
N SER A 361 14.80 -20.97 -12.93
CA SER A 361 16.01 -20.15 -12.70
C SER A 361 17.34 -20.86 -12.98
N ASN A 362 17.42 -22.17 -12.72
CA ASN A 362 18.65 -22.95 -12.98
C ASN A 362 18.79 -23.29 -14.46
N GLU A 363 17.71 -23.67 -15.13
CA GLU A 363 17.75 -24.05 -16.55
C GLU A 363 18.09 -22.83 -17.43
N ASN A 364 17.50 -21.66 -17.17
CA ASN A 364 17.85 -20.39 -17.83
C ASN A 364 19.30 -19.90 -17.55
N SER A 365 20.02 -20.49 -16.59
CA SER A 365 21.41 -20.15 -16.29
C SER A 365 22.44 -20.96 -17.10
N THR A 366 22.00 -21.86 -18.00
CA THR A 366 22.88 -22.86 -18.63
C THR A 366 22.80 -22.95 -20.17
N SER A 367 22.16 -22.00 -20.84
CA SER A 367 21.91 -22.09 -22.29
C SER A 367 22.22 -20.83 -23.12
N GLU A 368 23.41 -20.23 -22.96
CA GLU A 368 24.02 -19.37 -24.00
C GLU A 368 25.51 -19.04 -23.71
N LEU A 369 26.44 -20.01 -23.88
CA LEU A 369 27.87 -19.75 -24.19
C LEU A 369 28.70 -21.04 -24.46
N GLU A 370 28.42 -21.76 -25.55
CA GLU A 370 29.40 -22.66 -26.16
C GLU A 370 29.45 -22.50 -27.68
N ILE A 371 30.59 -22.05 -28.20
CA ILE A 371 31.29 -22.61 -29.37
C ILE A 371 32.71 -22.02 -29.40
N SER A 372 33.70 -22.88 -29.67
CA SER A 372 35.13 -22.55 -29.64
C SER A 372 35.66 -21.94 -30.94
N GLY A 373 36.59 -20.98 -30.88
CA GLY A 373 37.34 -20.50 -32.05
C GLY A 373 38.58 -19.66 -31.70
N GLY A 374 39.76 -20.08 -32.18
CA GLY A 374 41.02 -19.35 -32.02
C GLY A 374 41.28 -18.31 -33.14
N PRO A 375 42.34 -17.47 -33.02
CA PRO A 375 42.42 -16.18 -33.72
C PRO A 375 43.27 -16.14 -35.00
N THR A 376 42.88 -15.25 -35.93
CA THR A 376 43.71 -14.72 -37.03
C THR A 376 43.38 -13.23 -37.28
N ALA A 377 44.25 -12.49 -38.00
CA ALA A 377 44.19 -11.03 -38.15
C ALA A 377 44.14 -10.57 -39.63
N VAL A 378 44.22 -9.24 -39.85
CA VAL A 378 44.14 -8.51 -41.16
C VAL A 378 42.69 -8.37 -41.67
N GLY A 379 42.24 -7.24 -42.26
CA GLY A 379 42.87 -5.95 -42.55
C GLY A 379 41.88 -4.89 -43.10
N LYS A 380 42.38 -3.72 -43.55
CA LYS A 380 41.58 -2.58 -44.05
C LYS A 380 40.87 -2.85 -45.39
N GLY A 381 39.72 -2.19 -45.64
CA GLY A 381 39.19 -1.99 -47.00
C GLY A 381 37.87 -1.22 -47.05
N ASP A 382 37.85 -0.06 -47.72
CA ASP A 382 36.63 0.69 -48.05
C ASP A 382 35.80 0.03 -49.17
N ARG A 383 34.47 0.17 -49.09
CA ARG A 383 33.63 0.50 -50.25
C ARG A 383 32.26 1.04 -49.85
N SER A 384 31.75 1.98 -50.64
CA SER A 384 30.46 2.68 -50.46
C SER A 384 29.52 2.44 -51.65
N PHE A 385 28.33 3.09 -51.62
CA PHE A 385 27.19 2.97 -52.54
C PHE A 385 26.39 1.65 -52.36
N GLU A 386 25.05 1.63 -52.41
CA GLU A 386 24.08 2.65 -52.88
C GLU A 386 22.71 2.55 -52.13
N GLU A 387 22.06 3.68 -51.88
CA GLU A 387 20.61 3.83 -51.57
C GLU A 387 19.87 4.22 -52.89
N PRO A 388 18.52 4.41 -52.99
CA PRO A 388 17.45 4.36 -51.98
C PRO A 388 16.18 3.57 -52.39
N ALA A 389 15.14 3.57 -51.55
CA ALA A 389 13.72 3.63 -51.96
C ALA A 389 12.80 4.06 -50.79
N ASP A 390 12.10 5.19 -50.92
CA ASP A 390 11.31 5.81 -49.85
C ASP A 390 10.06 5.04 -49.38
N LEU A 391 9.71 5.26 -48.11
CA LEU A 391 8.32 5.55 -47.74
C LEU A 391 8.28 6.56 -46.58
N GLN A 392 8.43 7.84 -46.92
CA GLN A 392 8.38 8.95 -45.95
C GLN A 392 6.94 9.21 -45.47
N VAL A 393 6.79 9.52 -44.18
CA VAL A 393 5.65 10.29 -43.66
C VAL A 393 6.18 11.39 -42.75
N ASP A 394 6.29 12.57 -43.38
CA ASP A 394 6.49 13.92 -42.86
C ASP A 394 6.36 14.11 -41.32
N LEU A 395 7.48 14.49 -40.67
CA LEU A 395 7.54 15.01 -39.30
C LEU A 395 7.88 16.50 -39.34
N ASN A 396 6.85 17.32 -39.58
CA ASN A 396 7.00 18.75 -39.78
C ASN A 396 7.50 19.47 -38.50
N SER A 397 8.72 20.01 -38.55
CA SER A 397 9.50 20.39 -37.36
C SER A 397 9.09 21.69 -36.67
N ASP A 398 8.31 22.54 -37.34
CA ASP A 398 8.01 23.91 -36.90
C ASP A 398 7.26 23.97 -35.56
N LEU A 399 6.49 22.92 -35.23
CA LEU A 399 5.73 22.87 -33.98
C LEU A 399 6.62 22.89 -32.73
N LEU A 400 7.79 22.22 -32.77
CA LEU A 400 8.71 22.15 -31.61
C LEU A 400 9.46 23.47 -31.42
N CYS A 401 9.86 24.13 -32.51
CA CYS A 401 10.44 25.46 -32.49
C CYS A 401 9.51 26.50 -31.84
N SER A 402 8.18 26.36 -32.02
CA SER A 402 7.19 27.26 -31.41
C SER A 402 7.16 27.23 -29.87
N TYR A 403 7.67 26.15 -29.24
CA TYR A 403 7.80 26.01 -27.79
C TYR A 403 9.24 26.28 -27.28
N GLY A 404 10.09 26.90 -28.12
CA GLY A 404 11.41 27.40 -27.71
C GLY A 404 12.52 26.35 -27.61
N TRP A 405 12.32 25.15 -28.19
CA TRP A 405 13.39 24.17 -28.36
C TRP A 405 14.28 24.52 -29.56
N ASP A 406 15.60 24.54 -29.35
CA ASP A 406 16.58 24.49 -30.43
C ASP A 406 17.11 23.06 -30.63
N ALA A 407 17.57 22.74 -31.84
CA ALA A 407 18.05 21.41 -32.21
C ALA A 407 19.34 20.97 -31.48
N ASN A 408 19.93 21.82 -30.64
CA ASN A 408 21.14 21.54 -29.87
C ASN A 408 20.86 21.30 -28.37
N GLY A 409 19.59 21.28 -27.96
CA GLY A 409 19.18 20.76 -26.65
C GLY A 409 19.55 21.62 -25.44
N SER A 410 19.72 22.94 -25.61
CA SER A 410 20.08 23.86 -24.50
C SER A 410 18.91 24.73 -24.02
N TRP A 411 18.49 24.57 -22.75
CA TRP A 411 17.38 25.33 -22.19
C TRP A 411 17.84 26.71 -21.65
N LYS A 412 17.40 27.80 -22.28
CA LYS A 412 17.75 29.17 -21.88
C LYS A 412 16.59 29.88 -21.17
N TYR A 413 16.68 29.98 -19.85
CA TYR A 413 15.73 30.73 -19.03
C TYR A 413 15.91 32.24 -19.22
N LYS A 414 14.80 32.96 -19.48
CA LYS A 414 14.70 34.41 -19.33
C LYS A 414 13.51 34.74 -18.42
N PRO A 415 13.68 35.51 -17.33
CA PRO A 415 12.54 36.08 -16.62
C PRO A 415 11.92 37.20 -17.47
N ILE A 416 10.60 37.37 -17.36
CA ILE A 416 9.89 38.58 -17.82
C ILE A 416 9.53 39.38 -16.57
N ASP A 417 9.86 40.67 -16.60
CA ASP A 417 9.94 41.52 -15.42
C ASP A 417 8.60 42.20 -15.05
N GLN A 418 8.43 42.56 -13.78
CA GLN A 418 7.33 43.39 -13.31
C GLN A 418 7.70 44.87 -13.43
N SER A 419 7.20 45.57 -14.45
CA SER A 419 7.42 47.01 -14.61
C SER A 419 6.13 47.81 -14.81
N SER A 420 5.48 48.15 -13.68
CA SER A 420 4.56 49.29 -13.63
C SER A 420 5.34 50.58 -13.32
N SER A 421 5.74 51.29 -14.38
CA SER A 421 5.99 52.75 -14.42
C SER A 421 6.79 53.42 -13.28
N THR A 422 8.03 53.82 -13.58
CA THR A 422 8.61 55.07 -13.03
C THR A 422 9.31 55.86 -14.14
N SER A 423 8.82 57.07 -14.43
CA SER A 423 9.53 58.07 -15.23
C SER A 423 10.57 58.82 -14.38
N PHE A 424 11.65 59.27 -15.01
CA PHE A 424 12.76 60.00 -14.37
C PHE A 424 12.36 61.31 -13.69
N LEU A 425 13.11 61.67 -12.64
CA LEU A 425 13.55 63.01 -12.15
C LEU A 425 13.95 62.87 -10.65
N GLU A 426 15.01 63.48 -10.09
CA GLU A 426 16.27 63.98 -10.66
C GLU A 426 17.35 64.14 -9.54
N PHE A 427 18.62 64.28 -9.95
CA PHE A 427 19.76 64.92 -9.27
C PHE A 427 20.11 64.77 -7.75
N LYS A 428 21.33 64.24 -7.54
CA LYS A 428 22.51 64.83 -6.82
C LYS A 428 22.64 64.84 -5.27
N THR A 429 23.82 64.36 -4.90
CA THR A 429 24.76 64.85 -3.85
C THR A 429 24.53 64.52 -2.37
N CYS A 430 25.67 64.41 -1.69
CA CYS A 430 25.98 63.95 -0.34
C CYS A 430 26.93 65.02 0.29
N PRO A 431 27.44 64.92 1.53
CA PRO A 431 26.85 64.80 2.89
C PRO A 431 27.00 66.19 3.61
N PRO A 432 27.35 66.40 4.93
CA PRO A 432 27.34 65.54 6.15
C PRO A 432 26.80 66.20 7.47
N HIS A 433 26.77 65.37 8.54
CA HIS A 433 26.99 65.72 9.98
C HIS A 433 25.92 66.42 10.89
N ARG A 434 25.94 65.96 12.16
CA ARG A 434 25.60 66.60 13.47
C ARG A 434 24.13 66.69 14.00
N ALA A 435 23.80 65.69 14.84
CA ALA A 435 23.58 65.78 16.31
C ALA A 435 22.36 66.50 16.97
N CYS A 436 22.00 65.97 18.17
CA CYS A 436 21.04 66.45 19.19
C CYS A 436 19.53 66.33 18.89
N SER A 437 18.62 66.11 19.87
CA SER A 437 18.79 65.91 21.33
C SER A 437 17.52 65.37 22.03
N TYR A 438 17.70 64.48 23.05
CA TYR A 438 16.81 64.24 24.22
C TYR A 438 15.38 63.67 23.90
N LYS A 439 14.69 62.87 24.73
CA LYS A 439 14.88 62.08 25.99
C LYS A 439 13.70 61.04 26.01
N SER A 440 13.39 60.14 26.95
CA SER A 440 13.84 59.61 28.27
C SER A 440 12.95 58.37 28.59
N ASN A 441 13.21 57.41 29.49
CA ASN A 441 14.28 57.18 30.49
C ASN A 441 14.41 55.64 30.78
N GLU A 442 14.99 55.30 31.94
CA GLU A 442 14.83 54.12 32.85
C GLU A 442 13.69 53.08 32.58
N ASP A 443 13.82 51.79 32.92
CA ASP A 443 14.66 51.14 33.97
C ASP A 443 14.77 49.60 33.73
N LYS A 444 15.63 48.77 34.35
CA LYS A 444 16.82 48.93 35.24
C LYS A 444 17.69 47.64 35.14
N ALA A 445 19.00 47.70 35.40
CA ALA A 445 19.85 46.52 35.64
C ALA A 445 21.08 46.85 36.50
N THR A 446 21.56 45.91 37.34
CA THR A 446 22.75 46.12 38.21
C THR A 446 23.65 44.90 38.19
N ALA A 447 24.94 45.08 37.87
CA ALA A 447 25.98 44.09 38.02
C ALA A 447 26.92 44.48 39.18
N ILE A 448 27.49 43.49 39.87
CA ILE A 448 28.50 43.70 40.92
C ILE A 448 29.69 42.77 40.64
N THR A 449 30.90 43.32 40.77
CA THR A 449 32.15 42.66 40.38
C THR A 449 32.95 42.19 41.61
N LEU A 450 33.58 41.03 41.46
CA LEU A 450 34.65 40.40 42.26
C LEU A 450 35.27 41.19 43.43
N ASN A 451 35.43 40.52 44.60
CA ASN A 451 36.63 40.73 45.42
C ASN A 451 37.04 39.50 46.26
N ARG A 452 38.28 39.53 46.79
CA ARG A 452 38.99 38.41 47.44
C ARG A 452 38.61 38.15 48.90
N ILE A 453 38.74 36.88 49.33
CA ILE A 453 39.30 36.36 50.61
C ILE A 453 39.56 34.86 50.36
N ARG A 454 40.80 34.32 50.33
CA ARG A 454 41.85 34.12 51.36
C ARG A 454 41.60 32.90 52.26
N ILE A 455 42.47 31.90 52.14
CA ILE A 455 42.42 30.58 52.80
C ILE A 455 42.78 30.70 54.28
N ASN A 456 42.16 29.86 55.13
CA ASN A 456 42.64 29.51 56.47
C ASN A 456 42.68 27.99 56.63
N ASN A 457 43.72 27.47 57.30
CA ASN A 457 43.87 26.04 57.59
C ASN A 457 42.98 25.61 58.77
N SER A 458 42.38 24.42 58.65
CA SER A 458 42.17 23.52 59.78
C SER A 458 42.36 22.08 59.31
N SER A 459 43.18 21.30 60.02
CA SER A 459 43.52 19.93 59.65
C SER A 459 42.61 18.94 60.37
N ILE A 460 41.95 18.06 59.62
CA ILE A 460 41.40 16.80 60.14
C ILE A 460 41.96 15.65 59.29
N THR A 461 42.22 14.53 59.94
CA THR A 461 43.05 13.42 59.45
C THR A 461 42.38 12.57 58.37
N HIS A 462 43.20 11.82 57.63
CA HIS A 462 42.76 10.84 56.64
C HIS A 462 41.75 9.84 57.21
N ASP A 463 40.71 9.55 56.42
CA ASP A 463 40.19 8.20 56.27
C ASP A 463 40.31 7.80 54.79
N CYS A 464 40.77 6.58 54.52
CA CYS A 464 41.18 6.11 53.19
C CYS A 464 40.13 5.17 52.58
N SER A 465 38.93 5.69 52.35
CA SER A 465 38.02 5.06 51.39
C SER A 465 38.52 5.30 49.94
N PRO A 466 38.65 4.26 49.09
CA PRO A 466 38.96 4.45 47.69
C PRO A 466 37.82 5.22 47.01
N GLY A 467 38.07 6.50 46.70
CA GLY A 467 37.08 7.37 46.05
C GLY A 467 36.62 6.73 44.73
N ARG A 468 35.38 6.24 44.71
CA ARG A 468 34.78 5.59 43.54
C ARG A 468 34.76 6.60 42.39
N SER A 469 35.72 6.46 41.48
CA SER A 469 35.85 7.34 40.32
C SER A 469 34.51 7.44 39.60
N GLN A 470 33.94 8.64 39.59
CA GLN A 470 32.86 8.98 38.68
C GLN A 470 33.49 9.10 37.29
N ILE A 471 33.74 7.94 36.68
CA ILE A 471 33.97 7.81 35.26
C ILE A 471 32.77 8.49 34.61
N PHE A 472 33.02 9.62 33.94
CA PHE A 472 32.01 10.28 33.12
C PHE A 472 31.62 9.31 32.00
N LYS A 473 30.56 8.54 32.24
CA LYS A 473 29.92 7.72 31.21
C LYS A 473 29.38 8.66 30.15
N ARG A 474 30.19 8.85 29.11
CA ARG A 474 29.75 9.23 27.78
C ARG A 474 28.63 8.29 27.34
N LYS A 475 27.72 8.84 26.54
CA LYS A 475 26.39 8.28 26.30
C LYS A 475 26.24 7.84 24.84
N MET A 476 25.24 7.01 24.58
CA MET A 476 24.77 6.82 23.22
C MET A 476 23.94 8.06 22.84
N HIS A 477 24.30 8.70 21.74
CA HIS A 477 23.54 9.82 21.21
C HIS A 477 22.55 9.28 20.18
N ILE A 478 21.27 9.62 20.34
CA ILE A 478 20.18 9.23 19.44
C ILE A 478 19.48 10.49 18.99
N GLU A 479 19.67 10.87 17.72
CA GLU A 479 18.95 11.96 17.07
C GLU A 479 17.74 11.38 16.33
N SER A 480 16.56 11.98 16.52
CA SER A 480 15.35 11.62 15.77
C SER A 480 15.24 12.50 14.53
N ILE A 481 15.02 11.91 13.37
CA ILE A 481 14.86 12.60 12.09
C ILE A 481 13.42 12.37 11.62
N PRO A 482 12.50 13.34 11.81
CA PRO A 482 11.15 13.26 11.25
C PRO A 482 11.21 13.20 9.72
N MET A 483 10.38 12.35 9.12
CA MET A 483 10.29 12.18 7.66
C MET A 483 8.90 12.51 7.13
N TRP A 484 8.86 13.05 5.91
CA TRP A 484 7.70 13.66 5.26
C TRP A 484 7.06 14.76 6.10
N THR A 485 7.87 15.64 6.72
CA THR A 485 7.41 16.59 7.75
C THR A 485 6.19 17.41 7.32
N GLY A 486 5.04 17.15 7.95
CA GLY A 486 3.76 17.83 7.67
C GLY A 486 2.86 17.15 6.61
N THR A 487 3.28 16.02 6.04
CA THR A 487 2.46 15.17 5.15
C THR A 487 2.46 13.69 5.52
N GLY A 488 3.52 13.20 6.18
CA GLY A 488 3.61 11.89 6.83
C GLY A 488 4.04 12.03 8.30
N ASN A 489 4.45 10.92 8.92
CA ASN A 489 4.75 10.85 10.35
C ASN A 489 5.83 9.80 10.75
N ASN A 490 6.65 9.35 9.80
CA ASN A 490 7.71 8.36 10.03
C ASN A 490 8.93 9.00 10.74
N TYR A 491 9.74 8.19 11.42
CA TYR A 491 11.03 8.58 11.98
C TYR A 491 12.17 7.71 11.45
N ALA A 492 13.22 8.35 10.96
CA ALA A 492 14.55 7.76 10.91
C ALA A 492 15.31 8.10 12.20
N TYR A 493 16.30 7.29 12.58
CA TYR A 493 17.10 7.54 13.78
C TYR A 493 18.60 7.46 13.49
N LEU A 494 19.35 8.48 13.90
CA LEU A 494 20.81 8.46 13.87
C LEU A 494 21.33 8.10 15.27
N ILE A 495 22.03 6.98 15.39
CA ILE A 495 22.67 6.52 16.63
C ILE A 495 24.19 6.67 16.49
N SER A 496 24.86 7.27 17.46
CA SER A 496 26.32 7.44 17.47
C SER A 496 26.99 7.21 18.84
N ASP A 497 28.22 6.68 18.79
CA ASP A 497 29.11 6.51 19.94
C ASP A 497 30.00 7.74 20.14
N GLU A 498 29.84 8.45 21.26
CA GLU A 498 30.63 9.63 21.67
C GLU A 498 32.15 9.38 21.89
N VAL A 499 32.70 8.17 21.67
CA VAL A 499 34.16 7.88 21.75
C VAL A 499 34.79 7.66 20.38
N SER A 500 34.24 6.75 19.57
CA SER A 500 34.74 6.48 18.21
C SER A 500 34.19 7.44 17.15
N ASN A 501 33.12 8.19 17.48
CA ASN A 501 32.21 8.88 16.56
C ASN A 501 31.49 7.93 15.58
N ASP A 502 31.67 6.61 15.66
CA ASP A 502 31.01 5.67 14.76
C ASP A 502 29.49 5.73 14.94
N ALA A 503 28.78 5.69 13.82
CA ALA A 503 27.33 5.89 13.79
C ALA A 503 26.62 4.95 12.82
N MET A 504 25.34 4.68 13.07
CA MET A 504 24.45 3.98 12.15
C MET A 504 23.11 4.71 12.07
N VAL A 505 22.43 4.60 10.92
CA VAL A 505 21.10 5.20 10.72
C VAL A 505 20.04 4.11 10.56
N VAL A 506 18.98 4.18 11.36
CA VAL A 506 17.81 3.29 11.29
C VAL A 506 16.76 3.92 10.37
N ASP A 507 16.18 3.10 9.49
CA ASP A 507 15.05 3.40 8.59
C ASP A 507 15.14 4.75 7.84
N PRO A 508 16.22 5.03 7.07
CA PRO A 508 16.48 6.33 6.45
C PRO A 508 15.66 6.59 5.17
N ALA A 509 14.35 6.33 5.21
CA ALA A 509 13.49 6.16 4.05
C ALA A 509 13.24 7.42 3.20
N HIS A 510 13.48 8.62 3.73
CA HIS A 510 13.35 9.88 3.01
C HIS A 510 14.69 10.62 2.88
N PRO A 511 15.53 10.26 1.88
CA PRO A 511 16.83 10.88 1.66
C PRO A 511 16.84 12.42 1.61
N PRO A 512 15.82 13.14 1.07
CA PRO A 512 15.79 14.60 1.07
C PRO A 512 15.83 15.27 2.46
N GLU A 513 15.28 14.62 3.50
CA GLU A 513 15.33 15.12 4.89
C GLU A 513 16.48 14.46 5.69
N VAL A 514 16.80 13.19 5.41
CA VAL A 514 17.84 12.44 6.13
C VAL A 514 19.26 12.83 5.69
N ILE A 515 19.52 13.05 4.39
CA ILE A 515 20.85 13.40 3.87
C ILE A 515 21.39 14.71 4.49
N PRO A 516 20.62 15.83 4.55
CA PRO A 516 21.11 17.07 5.17
C PRO A 516 21.56 16.91 6.62
N VAL A 517 20.84 16.10 7.42
CA VAL A 517 21.20 15.83 8.81
C VAL A 517 22.49 15.00 8.86
N LEU A 518 22.53 13.84 8.21
CA LEU A 518 23.71 12.96 8.17
C LEU A 518 24.95 13.73 7.69
N LYS A 519 24.81 14.50 6.61
CA LYS A 519 25.90 15.32 6.06
C LYS A 519 26.35 16.40 7.05
N SER A 520 25.45 17.09 7.75
CA SER A 520 25.83 18.10 8.76
C SER A 520 26.68 17.49 9.89
N TYR A 521 26.35 16.29 10.35
CA TYR A 521 27.12 15.57 11.37
C TYR A 521 28.46 15.01 10.83
N ILE A 522 28.53 14.58 9.57
CA ILE A 522 29.76 14.10 8.91
C ILE A 522 30.72 15.27 8.62
N ASP A 523 30.25 16.33 7.95
CA ASP A 523 31.04 17.51 7.57
C ASP A 523 31.61 18.25 8.79
N SER A 524 30.94 18.15 9.95
CA SER A 524 31.44 18.69 11.23
C SER A 524 32.30 17.72 12.05
N GLY A 525 32.64 16.54 11.51
CA GLY A 525 33.49 15.53 12.14
C GLY A 525 32.87 14.84 13.36
N LYS A 526 31.56 15.03 13.61
CA LYS A 526 30.85 14.49 14.77
C LYS A 526 30.48 13.02 14.63
N ILE A 527 30.28 12.54 13.39
CA ILE A 527 29.98 11.12 13.12
C ILE A 527 30.84 10.53 12.01
N ASN A 528 31.00 9.22 12.07
CA ASN A 528 31.66 8.33 11.13
C ASN A 528 30.64 7.27 10.73
N LEU A 529 29.81 7.55 9.72
CA LEU A 529 28.67 6.70 9.36
C LEU A 529 29.14 5.33 8.84
N LYS A 530 28.73 4.25 9.52
CA LYS A 530 29.18 2.88 9.29
C LYS A 530 28.20 1.98 8.56
N ALA A 531 26.90 2.12 8.81
CA ALA A 531 25.90 1.25 8.23
C ALA A 531 24.52 1.91 8.21
N ILE A 532 23.66 1.38 7.35
CA ILE A 532 22.21 1.52 7.44
C ILE A 532 21.67 0.31 8.22
N ILE A 533 20.67 0.52 9.05
CA ILE A 533 19.86 -0.50 9.70
C ILE A 533 18.42 -0.31 9.22
N ASN A 534 17.72 -1.38 8.89
CA ASN A 534 16.31 -1.36 8.56
C ASN A 534 15.54 -2.33 9.45
N THR A 535 14.39 -1.88 9.95
CA THR A 535 13.49 -2.68 10.77
C THR A 535 12.68 -3.67 9.94
N HIS A 536 12.33 -3.33 8.70
CA HIS A 536 11.62 -4.20 7.76
C HIS A 536 11.69 -3.66 6.32
N HIS A 537 11.16 -4.40 5.35
CA HIS A 537 11.29 -4.08 3.92
C HIS A 537 10.42 -2.93 3.37
N HIS A 538 9.39 -2.44 4.09
CA HIS A 538 8.45 -1.46 3.54
C HIS A 538 9.16 -0.18 3.05
N HIS A 539 8.67 0.41 1.97
CA HIS A 539 9.36 1.51 1.29
C HIS A 539 9.57 2.75 2.19
N ASP A 540 8.66 3.04 3.12
CA ASP A 540 8.80 4.14 4.06
C ASP A 540 9.68 3.83 5.29
N HIS A 541 10.41 2.70 5.23
CA HIS A 541 11.54 2.34 6.10
C HIS A 541 12.83 2.06 5.29
N ALA A 542 12.75 1.26 4.22
CA ALA A 542 13.90 0.81 3.42
C ALA A 542 14.10 1.54 2.07
N GLY A 543 13.07 2.19 1.53
CA GLY A 543 13.10 2.77 0.17
C GLY A 543 14.06 3.95 -0.02
N GLY A 544 14.64 4.47 1.06
CA GLY A 544 15.68 5.50 1.01
C GLY A 544 17.10 4.95 0.85
N ASN A 545 17.32 3.65 1.07
CA ASN A 545 18.65 3.04 1.20
C ASN A 545 19.59 3.38 0.03
N ASP A 546 19.12 3.21 -1.21
CA ASP A 546 19.90 3.53 -2.42
C ASP A 546 20.27 5.01 -2.52
N GLY A 547 19.41 5.91 -2.03
CA GLY A 547 19.69 7.34 -1.97
C GLY A 547 20.79 7.68 -0.96
N ILE A 548 20.80 7.02 0.19
CA ILE A 548 21.85 7.15 1.20
C ILE A 548 23.17 6.57 0.68
N LEU A 549 23.15 5.36 0.09
CA LEU A 549 24.33 4.71 -0.49
C LEU A 549 24.94 5.51 -1.65
N LYS A 550 24.09 6.11 -2.51
CA LYS A 550 24.53 7.00 -3.59
C LYS A 550 25.21 8.27 -3.07
N GLN A 551 24.84 8.76 -1.89
CA GLN A 551 25.38 9.99 -1.30
C GLN A 551 26.62 9.76 -0.42
N PHE A 552 26.68 8.66 0.34
CA PHE A 552 27.73 8.39 1.34
C PHE A 552 28.63 7.20 0.98
N GLY A 553 28.37 6.51 -0.13
CA GLY A 553 29.17 5.38 -0.62
C GLY A 553 28.65 4.01 -0.17
N LYS A 554 29.44 2.96 -0.42
CA LYS A 554 29.09 1.58 -0.09
C LYS A 554 29.17 1.33 1.42
N LEU A 555 28.06 1.55 2.11
CA LEU A 555 27.84 1.12 3.49
C LEU A 555 27.20 -0.28 3.51
N PRO A 556 27.50 -1.13 4.51
CA PRO A 556 26.62 -2.22 4.90
C PRO A 556 25.19 -1.74 5.17
N VAL A 557 24.23 -2.59 4.84
CA VAL A 557 22.80 -2.40 5.08
C VAL A 557 22.30 -3.66 5.80
N ILE A 558 21.82 -3.48 7.02
CA ILE A 558 21.43 -4.54 7.94
C ILE A 558 19.90 -4.59 8.00
N GLY A 559 19.27 -5.71 7.64
CA GLY A 559 17.81 -5.86 7.65
C GLY A 559 17.38 -7.32 7.74
N GLY A 560 16.08 -7.60 7.83
CA GLY A 560 15.58 -8.97 8.08
C GLY A 560 15.48 -9.88 6.85
N SER A 561 15.58 -9.35 5.64
CA SER A 561 15.39 -10.10 4.40
C SER A 561 16.19 -9.52 3.23
N HIS A 562 16.18 -10.23 2.09
CA HIS A 562 16.58 -9.69 0.79
C HIS A 562 15.45 -8.90 0.08
N GLU A 563 14.25 -8.83 0.65
CA GLU A 563 13.15 -7.98 0.15
C GLU A 563 13.36 -6.53 0.58
N CYS A 564 14.04 -6.31 1.71
CA CYS A 564 14.50 -5.02 2.17
C CYS A 564 15.63 -4.48 1.27
N LEU A 565 15.42 -3.28 0.71
CA LEU A 565 16.22 -2.71 -0.38
C LEU A 565 17.72 -2.64 -0.05
N SER A 566 18.55 -3.20 -0.94
CA SER A 566 20.02 -3.23 -0.84
C SER A 566 20.61 -3.83 0.44
N VAL A 567 19.86 -4.66 1.19
CA VAL A 567 20.39 -5.42 2.33
C VAL A 567 21.60 -6.27 1.93
N THR A 568 22.65 -6.14 2.72
CA THR A 568 23.94 -6.86 2.58
C THR A 568 24.31 -7.68 3.81
N LYS A 569 23.59 -7.51 4.93
CA LYS A 569 23.64 -8.42 6.09
C LYS A 569 22.23 -8.69 6.63
N ILE A 570 21.90 -9.96 6.79
CA ILE A 570 20.74 -10.40 7.57
C ILE A 570 21.28 -11.01 8.88
N PRO A 571 21.01 -10.41 10.06
CA PRO A 571 21.46 -10.95 11.33
C PRO A 571 20.48 -12.00 11.87
N ASP A 572 20.98 -13.02 12.56
CA ASP A 572 20.11 -14.02 13.24
C ASP A 572 19.36 -13.42 14.44
N HIS A 573 18.26 -14.06 14.86
CA HIS A 573 17.58 -13.67 16.10
C HIS A 573 18.52 -13.87 17.31
N GLY A 574 18.74 -12.81 18.07
CA GLY A 574 19.67 -12.77 19.19
C GLY A 574 21.12 -12.47 18.79
N GLU A 575 21.44 -12.30 17.50
CA GLU A 575 22.78 -11.94 17.06
C GLU A 575 23.17 -10.54 17.58
N THR A 576 24.42 -10.39 18.03
CA THR A 576 24.93 -9.13 18.58
C THR A 576 26.06 -8.55 17.77
N PHE A 577 25.99 -7.24 17.51
CA PHE A 577 27.06 -6.44 16.91
C PHE A 577 27.26 -5.14 17.71
N LYS A 578 28.07 -4.22 17.20
CA LYS A 578 28.35 -2.93 17.86
C LYS A 578 28.22 -1.73 16.95
N ILE A 579 27.91 -0.58 17.56
CA ILE A 579 28.18 0.75 17.03
C ILE A 579 29.34 1.33 17.85
N GLY A 580 30.47 1.58 17.19
CA GLY A 580 31.71 1.99 17.87
C GLY A 580 32.23 0.94 18.85
N GLU A 581 32.87 1.38 19.92
CA GLU A 581 33.47 0.48 20.90
C GLU A 581 32.48 0.00 21.98
N ARG A 582 31.49 0.83 22.33
CA ARG A 582 30.63 0.59 23.50
C ARG A 582 29.24 0.06 23.19
N ILE A 583 28.53 0.65 22.23
CA ILE A 583 27.10 0.42 22.03
C ILE A 583 26.90 -0.99 21.50
N LYS A 584 26.42 -1.90 22.35
CA LYS A 584 26.04 -3.27 21.96
C LYS A 584 24.66 -3.21 21.31
N VAL A 585 24.52 -3.72 20.10
CA VAL A 585 23.24 -3.93 19.42
C VAL A 585 22.91 -5.42 19.46
N THR A 586 21.65 -5.76 19.71
CA THR A 586 21.09 -7.12 19.64
C THR A 586 19.91 -7.12 18.67
N ALA A 587 19.96 -7.95 17.62
CA ALA A 587 18.85 -8.10 16.67
C ALA A 587 17.77 -9.02 17.27
N LEU A 588 16.52 -8.56 17.28
CA LEU A 588 15.37 -9.29 17.82
C LEU A 588 14.33 -9.43 16.71
N HIS A 589 14.29 -10.59 16.04
CA HIS A 589 13.27 -10.86 15.03
C HIS A 589 11.88 -10.83 15.68
N THR A 590 10.98 -10.02 15.15
CA THR A 590 9.60 -9.82 15.61
C THR A 590 8.60 -9.93 14.43
N PRO A 591 8.61 -11.04 13.68
CA PRO A 591 7.87 -11.17 12.42
C PRO A 591 6.36 -11.19 12.67
N CYS A 592 5.64 -10.14 12.24
CA CYS A 592 4.18 -10.11 12.22
C CYS A 592 3.62 -8.97 11.36
N HIS A 593 4.21 -7.78 11.47
CA HIS A 593 3.84 -6.64 10.63
C HIS A 593 4.22 -6.94 9.19
N THR A 594 5.53 -7.20 8.99
CA THR A 594 6.06 -8.03 7.90
C THR A 594 6.64 -9.32 8.47
N ARG A 595 6.96 -10.28 7.60
CA ARG A 595 7.69 -11.51 7.93
C ARG A 595 9.17 -11.26 8.22
N ASP A 596 9.71 -10.10 7.83
CA ASP A 596 11.11 -9.73 8.01
C ASP A 596 11.34 -8.65 9.08
N SER A 597 10.32 -8.37 9.90
CA SER A 597 10.38 -7.37 10.97
C SER A 597 11.43 -7.74 12.04
N ILE A 598 12.39 -6.84 12.28
CA ILE A 598 13.41 -6.91 13.33
C ILE A 598 13.36 -5.65 14.20
N CYS A 599 13.27 -5.83 15.51
CA CYS A 599 13.57 -4.80 16.51
C CYS A 599 15.06 -4.83 16.88
N TYR A 600 15.68 -3.66 17.07
CA TYR A 600 17.10 -3.56 17.46
C TYR A 600 17.22 -3.00 18.87
N PHE A 601 17.60 -3.87 19.83
CA PHE A 601 17.85 -3.49 21.21
C PHE A 601 19.31 -3.03 21.38
N MET A 602 19.51 -1.85 21.97
CA MET A 602 20.82 -1.21 22.11
C MET A 602 21.13 -0.90 23.57
N GLU A 603 22.36 -1.22 24.00
CA GLU A 603 22.88 -1.02 25.35
C GLU A 603 24.19 -0.21 25.33
N ASP A 604 24.26 0.87 26.10
CA ASP A 604 25.51 1.59 26.41
C ASP A 604 25.62 1.84 27.92
N GLY A 605 26.36 0.98 28.60
CA GLY A 605 26.58 1.04 30.04
C GLY A 605 25.31 0.80 30.86
N ASP A 606 24.64 1.88 31.25
CA ASP A 606 23.36 1.92 31.98
C ASP A 606 22.23 2.56 31.15
N GLN A 607 22.47 2.88 29.88
CA GLN A 607 21.43 3.32 28.95
C GLN A 607 20.93 2.17 28.09
N ARG A 608 19.63 2.17 27.82
CA ARG A 608 18.93 1.16 27.02
C ARG A 608 17.93 1.81 26.07
N ALA A 609 17.90 1.34 24.84
CA ALA A 609 16.90 1.72 23.83
C ALA A 609 16.51 0.50 22.99
N VAL A 610 15.32 0.52 22.41
CA VAL A 610 14.89 -0.43 21.38
C VAL A 610 14.23 0.31 20.23
N PHE A 611 14.75 0.07 19.03
CA PHE A 611 14.18 0.57 17.78
C PHE A 611 13.23 -0.50 17.25
N THR A 612 11.93 -0.18 17.19
CA THR A 612 10.88 -1.20 17.07
C THR A 612 10.18 -1.22 15.71
N GLY A 613 10.48 -0.26 14.83
CA GLY A 613 9.78 -0.06 13.58
C GLY A 613 8.28 -0.09 13.80
N ASP A 614 7.60 -0.95 13.04
CA ASP A 614 6.16 -1.12 13.08
C ASP A 614 5.69 -2.33 13.90
N THR A 615 6.58 -2.97 14.66
CA THR A 615 6.18 -4.00 15.64
C THR A 615 5.43 -3.35 16.80
N LEU A 616 6.09 -2.42 17.50
CA LEU A 616 5.60 -1.75 18.71
C LEU A 616 5.61 -0.23 18.51
N PHE A 617 4.45 0.40 18.70
CA PHE A 617 4.30 1.86 18.81
C PHE A 617 4.01 2.24 20.26
N ILE A 618 4.21 3.51 20.61
CA ILE A 618 3.76 4.01 21.92
C ILE A 618 2.23 3.85 22.01
N GLY A 619 1.76 3.03 22.95
CA GLY A 619 0.35 2.67 23.13
C GLY A 619 -0.29 1.85 22.00
N GLY A 620 0.49 1.25 21.09
CA GLY A 620 -0.07 0.46 19.98
C GLY A 620 0.88 -0.58 19.39
N CYS A 621 0.46 -1.21 18.30
CA CYS A 621 1.26 -2.14 17.51
C CYS A 621 0.94 -2.02 16.01
N GLY A 622 1.75 -2.65 15.17
CA GLY A 622 1.52 -2.74 13.73
C GLY A 622 0.20 -3.41 13.35
N ARG A 623 -0.27 -3.12 12.12
CA ARG A 623 -1.22 -4.01 11.42
C ARG A 623 -0.49 -5.30 11.04
N PHE A 624 -1.18 -6.43 11.09
CA PHE A 624 -0.60 -7.74 10.80
C PHE A 624 -0.74 -8.01 9.29
N PHE A 625 0.06 -7.34 8.45
CA PHE A 625 -0.09 -7.50 6.99
C PHE A 625 0.38 -8.86 6.49
N GLU A 626 1.39 -9.45 7.15
CA GLU A 626 2.01 -10.72 6.75
C GLU A 626 2.11 -11.74 7.90
N GLY A 627 1.25 -11.63 8.92
CA GLY A 627 1.34 -12.41 10.14
C GLY A 627 0.04 -12.50 10.93
N SER A 628 0.14 -13.07 12.13
CA SER A 628 -0.98 -13.48 12.97
C SER A 628 -0.97 -12.87 14.37
N ALA A 629 -2.09 -12.92 15.07
CA ALA A 629 -2.16 -12.54 16.48
C ALA A 629 -1.18 -13.33 17.37
N THR A 630 -0.92 -14.61 17.05
CA THR A 630 0.08 -15.44 17.75
C THR A 630 1.47 -14.84 17.62
N GLN A 631 1.82 -14.40 16.40
CA GLN A 631 3.10 -13.77 16.10
C GLN A 631 3.26 -12.40 16.77
N MET A 632 2.24 -11.52 16.73
CA MET A 632 2.32 -10.24 17.44
C MET A 632 2.37 -10.44 18.96
N ASN A 633 1.63 -11.42 19.51
CA ASN A 633 1.73 -11.73 20.94
C ASN A 633 3.14 -12.19 21.31
N HIS A 634 3.74 -13.10 20.53
CA HIS A 634 5.11 -13.54 20.78
C HIS A 634 6.11 -12.37 20.68
N ALA A 635 6.00 -11.54 19.63
CA ALA A 635 6.82 -10.35 19.45
C ALA A 635 6.73 -9.36 20.62
N LEU A 636 5.53 -8.98 21.04
CA LEU A 636 5.33 -7.99 22.10
C LEU A 636 5.55 -8.59 23.50
N ASN A 637 4.86 -9.69 23.82
CA ASN A 637 4.72 -10.20 25.18
C ASN A 637 5.73 -11.29 25.55
N GLU A 638 6.41 -11.89 24.56
CA GLU A 638 7.45 -12.90 24.81
C GLU A 638 8.85 -12.48 24.36
N ILE A 639 9.00 -11.49 23.48
CA ILE A 639 10.30 -10.94 23.08
C ILE A 639 10.49 -9.55 23.70
N LEU A 640 9.76 -8.53 23.27
CA LEU A 640 9.99 -7.15 23.73
C LEU A 640 9.69 -6.95 25.23
N ALA A 641 8.67 -7.62 25.78
CA ALA A 641 8.36 -7.56 27.21
C ALA A 641 9.43 -8.22 28.10
N LYS A 642 10.35 -9.04 27.56
CA LYS A 642 11.50 -9.57 28.31
C LYS A 642 12.66 -8.56 28.39
N LEU A 643 12.60 -7.45 27.66
CA LEU A 643 13.58 -6.37 27.81
C LEU A 643 13.42 -5.67 29.18
N PRO A 644 14.52 -5.13 29.74
CA PRO A 644 14.47 -4.37 31.00
C PRO A 644 13.51 -3.19 30.93
N ASP A 645 12.78 -2.93 32.01
CA ASP A 645 11.69 -1.94 32.04
C ASP A 645 12.16 -0.50 31.76
N ASP A 646 13.44 -0.19 32.01
CA ASP A 646 14.08 1.10 31.72
C ASP A 646 14.43 1.32 30.23
N THR A 647 14.20 0.32 29.38
CA THR A 647 14.49 0.38 27.93
C THR A 647 13.57 1.34 27.20
N LYS A 648 14.13 2.42 26.64
CA LYS A 648 13.38 3.43 25.87
C LYS A 648 12.89 2.91 24.52
N VAL A 649 11.66 3.24 24.14
CA VAL A 649 11.05 2.80 22.87
C VAL A 649 11.18 3.88 21.79
N TYR A 650 11.65 3.48 20.60
CA TYR A 650 11.83 4.32 19.41
C TYR A 650 11.12 3.67 18.21
N PRO A 651 9.84 4.01 17.95
CA PRO A 651 9.02 3.36 16.94
C PRO A 651 9.17 3.98 15.54
N GLY A 652 8.62 3.30 14.53
CA GLY A 652 8.63 3.73 13.14
C GLY A 652 7.84 5.03 12.86
N HIS A 653 6.72 5.23 13.55
CA HIS A 653 5.79 6.34 13.32
C HIS A 653 5.31 7.05 14.60
N GLU A 654 5.01 8.34 14.49
CA GLU A 654 4.24 9.10 15.48
C GLU A 654 2.72 8.85 15.32
N TYR A 655 2.26 7.68 15.80
CA TYR A 655 0.83 7.33 15.87
C TYR A 655 0.21 7.51 17.26
N THR A 656 0.96 8.04 18.24
CA THR A 656 0.65 7.90 19.67
C THR A 656 -0.69 8.49 20.08
N LYS A 657 -1.14 9.58 19.43
CA LYS A 657 -2.47 10.17 19.68
C LYS A 657 -3.61 9.22 19.30
N GLN A 658 -3.55 8.62 18.11
CA GLN A 658 -4.55 7.65 17.63
C GLN A 658 -4.48 6.32 18.42
N ASN A 659 -3.30 5.98 18.92
CA ASN A 659 -3.10 4.83 19.80
C ASN A 659 -3.73 5.04 21.19
N VAL A 660 -3.56 6.23 21.78
CA VAL A 660 -4.22 6.66 23.01
C VAL A 660 -5.74 6.68 22.86
N ASP A 661 -6.26 7.26 21.77
CA ASP A 661 -7.70 7.33 21.52
C ASP A 661 -8.37 5.95 21.52
N PHE A 662 -7.66 4.93 21.05
CA PHE A 662 -8.07 3.52 21.10
C PHE A 662 -7.86 2.90 22.49
N CYS A 663 -6.70 3.12 23.13
CA CYS A 663 -6.45 2.60 24.48
C CYS A 663 -7.54 3.05 25.47
N LEU A 664 -8.01 4.30 25.36
CA LEU A 664 -9.10 4.89 26.17
C LEU A 664 -10.51 4.31 25.88
N GLU A 665 -10.71 3.66 24.74
CA GLU A 665 -11.95 2.90 24.45
C GLU A 665 -11.94 1.54 25.14
N VAL A 666 -10.76 0.90 25.23
CA VAL A 666 -10.57 -0.42 25.83
C VAL A 666 -10.41 -0.36 27.36
N SER A 667 -9.63 0.59 27.88
CA SER A 667 -9.24 0.69 29.30
C SER A 667 -9.12 2.14 29.75
N LYS A 668 -9.51 2.43 30.99
CA LYS A 668 -9.47 3.79 31.57
C LYS A 668 -8.47 3.89 32.72
N SER A 669 -7.43 3.05 32.67
CA SER A 669 -6.35 2.98 33.66
C SER A 669 -5.55 4.28 33.73
N GLU A 670 -4.94 4.54 34.90
CA GLU A 670 -4.17 5.77 35.12
C GLU A 670 -2.90 5.89 34.26
N PRO A 671 -2.16 4.80 33.92
CA PRO A 671 -1.14 4.85 32.88
C PRO A 671 -1.62 5.44 31.56
N ILE A 672 -2.78 5.02 31.04
CA ILE A 672 -3.32 5.49 29.76
C ILE A 672 -3.66 6.99 29.83
N LYS A 673 -4.24 7.47 30.95
CA LYS A 673 -4.51 8.91 31.14
C LYS A 673 -3.22 9.75 31.21
N ARG A 674 -2.16 9.22 31.82
CA ARG A 674 -0.85 9.89 31.84
C ARG A 674 -0.22 9.95 30.45
N LEU A 675 -0.33 8.88 29.66
CA LEU A 675 0.06 8.88 28.24
C LEU A 675 -0.77 9.90 27.43
N GLN A 676 -2.09 9.97 27.62
CA GLN A 676 -2.95 10.98 26.99
C GLN A 676 -2.48 12.41 27.34
N ALA A 677 -2.34 12.72 28.62
CA ALA A 677 -1.93 14.05 29.09
C ALA A 677 -0.51 14.44 28.64
N PHE A 678 0.33 13.47 28.28
CA PHE A 678 1.62 13.71 27.62
C PHE A 678 1.44 13.94 26.11
N ALA A 679 0.71 13.06 25.42
CA ALA A 679 0.47 13.14 23.98
C ALA A 679 -0.23 14.45 23.60
N GLU A 680 -1.23 14.91 24.35
CA GLU A 680 -1.88 16.21 24.13
C GLU A 680 -0.92 17.40 24.16
N LYS A 681 0.10 17.35 25.03
CA LYS A 681 1.06 18.45 25.26
C LYS A 681 2.29 18.41 24.34
N ASN A 682 2.57 17.26 23.74
CA ASN A 682 3.76 17.06 22.91
C ASN A 682 3.39 16.84 21.44
N LYS A 683 4.33 17.13 20.54
CA LYS A 683 4.22 16.73 19.11
C LYS A 683 4.87 15.38 18.84
N GLU A 684 5.78 14.96 19.71
CA GLU A 684 6.75 13.89 19.53
C GLU A 684 6.85 13.07 20.82
N THR A 685 6.83 11.74 20.72
CA THR A 685 6.71 10.82 21.85
C THR A 685 7.77 9.71 21.88
N GLN A 686 8.54 9.56 20.80
CA GLN A 686 9.67 8.64 20.67
C GLN A 686 10.80 8.94 21.69
N GLY A 687 11.35 7.88 22.30
CA GLY A 687 12.39 7.98 23.31
C GLY A 687 11.96 8.62 24.64
N LYS A 688 10.66 8.93 24.82
CA LYS A 688 10.10 9.49 26.08
C LYS A 688 9.58 8.41 27.01
N PHE A 689 9.05 7.32 26.46
CA PHE A 689 8.48 6.17 27.15
C PHE A 689 9.38 4.95 27.06
N THR A 690 9.14 3.99 27.95
CA THR A 690 9.93 2.77 28.13
C THR A 690 9.09 1.50 27.98
N ILE A 691 9.75 0.34 27.84
CA ILE A 691 9.10 -0.97 27.88
C ILE A 691 8.29 -1.18 29.18
N GLY A 692 8.75 -0.61 30.31
CA GLY A 692 7.99 -0.58 31.56
C GLY A 692 6.71 0.25 31.48
N ASP A 693 6.73 1.39 30.79
CA ASP A 693 5.52 2.21 30.55
C ASP A 693 4.55 1.51 29.59
N GLU A 694 5.05 0.92 28.50
CA GLU A 694 4.22 0.20 27.53
C GLU A 694 3.47 -0.97 28.17
N LYS A 695 4.11 -1.76 29.05
CA LYS A 695 3.43 -2.80 29.86
C LYS A 695 2.26 -2.28 30.70
N LEU A 696 2.23 -0.98 31.02
CA LEU A 696 1.22 -0.36 31.87
C LEU A 696 0.11 0.36 31.08
N HIS A 697 0.40 0.95 29.92
CA HIS A 697 -0.60 1.67 29.10
C HIS A 697 -0.96 1.03 27.76
N ASN A 698 -0.11 0.17 27.19
CA ASN A 698 -0.35 -0.40 25.86
C ASN A 698 -1.24 -1.64 25.99
N VAL A 699 -2.47 -1.55 25.48
CA VAL A 699 -3.45 -2.64 25.63
C VAL A 699 -3.01 -3.94 24.92
N PHE A 700 -2.19 -3.85 23.88
CA PHE A 700 -1.58 -5.01 23.21
C PHE A 700 -0.48 -5.67 24.05
N MET A 701 0.11 -4.96 25.01
CA MET A 701 1.03 -5.52 26.01
C MET A 701 0.33 -5.96 27.31
N ARG A 702 -1.00 -5.88 27.36
CA ARG A 702 -1.85 -6.22 28.53
C ARG A 702 -2.86 -7.34 28.24
N VAL A 703 -2.57 -8.24 27.30
CA VAL A 703 -3.48 -9.35 26.91
C VAL A 703 -3.81 -10.36 28.02
N ASN A 704 -2.98 -10.42 29.08
CA ASN A 704 -3.19 -11.22 30.28
C ASN A 704 -3.92 -10.46 31.41
N ASP A 705 -4.28 -9.19 31.19
CA ASP A 705 -4.91 -8.33 32.18
C ASP A 705 -6.43 -8.55 32.20
N PRO A 706 -7.05 -8.89 33.36
CA PRO A 706 -8.50 -9.10 33.45
C PRO A 706 -9.35 -7.91 32.98
N GLU A 707 -8.87 -6.65 33.04
CA GLU A 707 -9.58 -5.50 32.47
C GLU A 707 -9.74 -5.64 30.95
N ILE A 708 -8.65 -6.03 30.27
CA ILE A 708 -8.56 -6.14 28.81
C ILE A 708 -9.26 -7.41 28.30
N GLN A 709 -9.15 -8.51 29.04
CA GLN A 709 -9.88 -9.75 28.77
C GLN A 709 -11.40 -9.55 28.86
N ASN A 710 -11.87 -8.83 29.89
CA ASN A 710 -13.28 -8.47 30.02
C ASN A 710 -13.74 -7.49 28.93
N ALA A 711 -12.90 -6.52 28.54
CA ALA A 711 -13.21 -5.58 27.46
C ALA A 711 -13.37 -6.26 26.08
N THR A 712 -12.51 -7.24 25.77
CA THR A 712 -12.57 -8.03 24.52
C THR A 712 -13.55 -9.21 24.58
N LYS A 713 -14.02 -9.60 25.79
CA LYS A 713 -14.78 -10.83 26.05
C LYS A 713 -14.04 -12.11 25.64
N LYS A 714 -12.71 -12.10 25.78
CA LYS A 714 -11.78 -13.20 25.44
C LYS A 714 -10.83 -13.44 26.61
N THR A 715 -10.47 -14.70 26.86
CA THR A 715 -9.58 -15.09 27.98
C THR A 715 -8.25 -15.67 27.54
N ASP A 716 -8.15 -16.18 26.29
CA ASP A 716 -6.88 -16.60 25.73
C ASP A 716 -6.10 -15.36 25.21
N PRO A 717 -4.79 -15.20 25.52
CA PRO A 717 -4.01 -14.04 25.11
C PRO A 717 -3.93 -13.79 23.59
N ILE A 718 -4.03 -14.83 22.77
CA ILE A 718 -4.00 -14.74 21.31
C ILE A 718 -5.34 -14.24 20.78
N ASP A 719 -6.44 -14.78 21.31
CA ASP A 719 -7.80 -14.29 21.04
C ASP A 719 -7.96 -12.82 21.44
N VAL A 720 -7.39 -12.41 22.58
CA VAL A 720 -7.39 -11.01 23.05
C VAL A 720 -6.56 -10.13 22.11
N MET A 721 -5.36 -10.57 21.71
CA MET A 721 -4.52 -9.86 20.73
C MET A 721 -5.26 -9.67 19.40
N HIS A 722 -5.94 -10.71 18.90
CA HIS A 722 -6.73 -10.66 17.68
C HIS A 722 -7.91 -9.68 17.80
N ALA A 723 -8.70 -9.79 18.88
CA ALA A 723 -9.86 -8.93 19.13
C ALA A 723 -9.47 -7.45 19.26
N LEU A 724 -8.37 -7.14 19.96
CA LEU A 724 -7.83 -5.77 20.04
C LEU A 724 -7.36 -5.26 18.67
N ARG A 725 -6.72 -6.11 17.86
CA ARG A 725 -6.20 -5.72 16.55
C ARG A 725 -7.33 -5.36 15.59
N GLU A 726 -8.37 -6.20 15.53
CA GLU A 726 -9.52 -5.98 14.67
C GLU A 726 -10.41 -4.84 15.16
N TRP A 727 -10.58 -4.66 16.48
CA TRP A 727 -11.22 -3.47 17.01
C TRP A 727 -10.45 -2.21 16.57
N LYS A 728 -9.12 -2.15 16.74
CA LYS A 728 -8.32 -0.99 16.29
C LYS A 728 -8.27 -0.81 14.76
N ASN A 729 -8.53 -1.86 13.98
CA ASN A 729 -8.64 -1.76 12.53
C ASN A 729 -9.98 -1.17 12.08
N ASN A 730 -11.04 -1.36 12.87
CA ASN A 730 -12.40 -0.91 12.57
C ASN A 730 -12.83 0.38 13.32
N THR A 731 -12.15 0.78 14.40
CA THR A 731 -12.38 2.10 15.05
C THR A 731 -12.04 3.24 14.08
N PRO A 732 -13.00 4.11 13.70
CA PRO A 732 -12.70 5.29 12.89
C PRO A 732 -11.90 6.31 13.71
N ALA A 733 -10.92 6.95 13.07
CA ALA A 733 -10.09 7.96 13.73
C ALA A 733 -10.94 9.16 14.20
N LYS A 734 -10.89 9.49 15.49
CA LYS A 734 -11.66 10.60 16.07
C LYS A 734 -11.26 11.93 15.40
N PRO A 735 -12.21 12.80 15.04
CA PRO A 735 -11.88 14.10 14.47
C PRO A 735 -11.12 14.94 15.51
N VAL A 736 -9.92 15.39 15.18
CA VAL A 736 -9.06 16.16 16.09
C VAL A 736 -9.74 17.48 16.45
N VAL A 737 -10.32 17.54 17.65
CA VAL A 737 -10.95 18.75 18.19
C VAL A 737 -9.88 19.78 18.52
N GLN A 738 -9.48 20.54 17.50
CA GLN A 738 -8.79 21.81 17.69
C GLN A 738 -9.68 22.76 18.51
N LYS A 739 -9.47 22.75 19.83
CA LYS A 739 -9.78 23.90 20.68
C LYS A 739 -9.11 25.14 20.06
N MET A 740 -9.86 26.23 19.98
CA MET A 740 -9.40 27.52 19.45
C MET A 740 -8.46 28.20 20.43
#